data_AF-A0A4S9BAA3-F1
#
_entry.id   AF-A0A4S9BAA3-F1
#
_cell.length_a   1.000
_cell.length_b   1.000
_cell.length_c   1.000
_cell.angle_alpha   90.00
_cell.angle_beta   90.00
_cell.angle_gamma   90.00
#
_symmetry.space_group_name_H-M   'P 1'
#
loop_
_entity.id
_entity.type
_entity.pdbx_description
1 polymer ?
#
loop_
_entity_poly.entity_id
_entity_poly.type
_entity_poly.pdbx_seq_one_letter_code
_entity_poly.pdbx_strand_id
1 'polypeptide(L)'
;MDRLNHSRKQKQLAPVKPCDVFDLIGGTSTGGLIAIMLGRLEMSVDECIKAYSGLIATVFGVQLSKIPMTLKGNVKPRFDSAKLEAAIKQVISQSGLPEDTMFDDGIERGCKTFVCSIDRHTKAMVRLRSYSLPDEQNVPATICQAALATSAATTFFAPVSIGKRSFADGAFGANNPVDEVEGEATNIWSPEMRELQPLVKCFISIGTGNPGIQAFEDGVPRFLGGTVPQIATETEATDRKFIARWARHFDEKRYFRFNVEQGLQSVGLAEYKMEGAIQAASEAYLTHTGQKSRVRDCVGNLSLKQKKTDESFATIQREYVANVAQCLSQAKAARRTFYDVPPTAVSSFSGRKEVLKQIDIAFSQVADATTKPPVLVLQAMGGQGKSQIALEYCRRSRSRFQAIFWIDATSDASVQGGFERIAKKFDPLAATSPRDRDEKIDLVQKKLANLEEEWLLVFDNYDDLSSYKLRPYLPTNGRGFIILTSRHEASGGYARPEKGNFLAVPSMEHDGGHVLLQNKLSGTNEQERSELLQRLGGLALAIDQAAAYISFHKLSIPDFMAAYESRKVKILQHYEETDWEYNKHFNDSEKQIALTAYTTWEMSFQQVEPANPGRKECITQFLSISAFLHPARIGEHIFREYHDTTHSSGWLELFTSISNNGDGDDEAGPKDSLRCAQKTKSKWLRSLCRKIIRKPKRTSRFIIPGREWKGAQFQEVTRNLEQLSLVSNTGKYSKDTGSWFSVHPVIRDWLQIRMKSNVRQKTLEESIYLVKTVTALEVTEVAGPDVNQELLNHVDILIGSLKAVHEDGFLDNVLVGTSAIDFGHYYRKAGHYKKAIELLEYALDVVRASSAADELALGLEYTLAVVYNRDRQSSKAIELLEHVVRVEDLKETHPDRLALQQELAIAFRENEQVKDAIELLEQFVNIQETSLTETHPDRLASQHALAIAYRENGQVEDAIKLLEHVVNIQETNLTENHPARLASQHELAIAYQENGQVKDAIKLLEHVVAIRETCLTENHPGRLASQHALARAYRENEQVEDAIKLLEHVVNIQEATLRENHPDRLAPQHSLAMAYRENRQFEDAIKLLEHVVQVWKGIKEDHPNCLAAQHNLAITYIRNGQADRGIELLELVVQVCQGINEDNRLSLATRYELAVAYIEDEQADRGIELLEHVVKVHERIKTAEDDPYYRLSRHELAEACQERDRNTLQ
;
A
#
# COMPACT_ATOMS: atom_id res chain seq x y z
N MET A 1 5.90 -29.75 -43.39
CA MET A 1 7.07 -30.65 -43.50
C MET A 1 7.65 -30.69 -44.91
N ASP A 2 6.83 -30.73 -45.97
CA ASP A 2 7.30 -30.82 -47.36
C ASP A 2 8.25 -29.70 -47.76
N ARG A 3 7.96 -28.45 -47.39
CA ARG A 3 8.88 -27.31 -47.66
C ARG A 3 10.23 -27.47 -46.97
N LEU A 4 10.26 -28.00 -45.75
CA LEU A 4 11.50 -28.31 -45.02
C LEU A 4 12.26 -29.43 -45.73
N ASN A 5 11.58 -30.54 -46.06
CA ASN A 5 12.19 -31.68 -46.76
C ASN A 5 12.61 -31.34 -48.20
N HIS A 6 11.92 -30.41 -48.87
CA HIS A 6 12.33 -29.88 -50.17
C HIS A 6 13.65 -29.10 -50.07
N SER A 7 13.77 -28.20 -49.07
CA SER A 7 15.04 -27.50 -48.81
C SER A 7 16.16 -28.46 -48.44
N ARG A 8 15.87 -29.51 -47.67
CA ARG A 8 16.83 -30.58 -47.34
C ARG A 8 17.25 -31.38 -48.56
N LYS A 9 16.33 -31.73 -49.45
CA LYS A 9 16.61 -32.41 -50.72
C LYS A 9 17.50 -31.57 -51.64
N GLN A 10 17.25 -30.26 -51.73
CA GLN A 10 18.14 -29.32 -52.45
C GLN A 10 19.56 -29.32 -51.87
N LYS A 11 19.69 -29.53 -50.56
CA LYS A 11 20.96 -29.64 -49.83
C LYS A 11 21.49 -31.09 -49.73
N GLN A 12 20.92 -32.04 -50.47
CA GLN A 12 21.28 -33.48 -50.44
C GLN A 12 21.20 -34.14 -49.05
N LEU A 13 20.35 -33.64 -48.16
CA LEU A 13 20.09 -34.22 -46.85
C LEU A 13 18.87 -35.17 -46.89
N ALA A 14 18.92 -36.23 -46.09
CA ALA A 14 17.80 -37.16 -45.93
C ALA A 14 16.53 -36.44 -45.43
N PRO A 15 15.33 -36.83 -45.91
CA PRO A 15 14.08 -36.31 -45.39
C PRO A 15 13.93 -36.66 -43.91
N VAL A 16 13.24 -35.81 -43.16
CA VAL A 16 12.97 -35.98 -41.74
C VAL A 16 11.47 -36.11 -41.50
N LYS A 17 11.10 -36.95 -40.54
CA LYS A 17 9.74 -37.09 -40.03
C LYS A 17 9.47 -36.07 -38.91
N PRO A 18 8.22 -35.80 -38.51
CA PRO A 18 7.92 -34.90 -37.40
C PRO A 18 8.63 -35.29 -36.09
N CYS A 19 8.68 -36.57 -35.74
CA CYS A 19 9.39 -37.07 -34.55
C CYS A 19 10.92 -36.84 -34.60
N ASP A 20 11.51 -36.64 -35.79
CA ASP A 20 12.93 -36.26 -35.92
C ASP A 20 13.17 -34.77 -35.66
N VAL A 21 12.11 -33.95 -35.68
CA VAL A 21 12.17 -32.48 -35.65
C VAL A 21 11.62 -31.91 -34.35
N PHE A 22 10.64 -32.54 -33.71
CA PHE A 22 10.04 -32.04 -32.46
C PHE A 22 10.44 -32.91 -31.27
N ASP A 23 10.83 -32.26 -30.18
CA ASP A 23 11.24 -32.94 -28.94
C ASP A 23 10.02 -33.34 -28.09
N LEU A 24 8.88 -32.65 -28.27
CA LEU A 24 7.59 -32.95 -27.64
C LEU A 24 6.46 -32.70 -28.64
N ILE A 25 5.51 -33.64 -28.71
CA ILE A 25 4.25 -33.49 -29.45
C ILE A 25 3.10 -33.83 -28.50
N GLY A 26 2.18 -32.89 -28.32
CA GLY A 26 0.98 -33.04 -27.51
C GLY A 26 -0.28 -32.79 -28.32
N GLY A 27 -1.37 -33.46 -27.97
CA GLY A 27 -2.65 -33.28 -28.67
C GLY A 27 -3.88 -33.67 -27.85
N THR A 28 -5.02 -33.15 -28.29
CA THR A 28 -6.34 -33.41 -27.71
C THR A 28 -7.30 -33.89 -28.81
N SER A 29 -8.22 -34.81 -28.51
CA SER A 29 -9.23 -35.31 -29.44
C SER A 29 -8.61 -35.80 -30.76
N THR A 30 -9.09 -35.36 -31.91
CA THR A 30 -8.48 -35.61 -33.22
C THR A 30 -6.98 -35.27 -33.26
N GLY A 31 -6.58 -34.14 -32.65
CA GLY A 31 -5.17 -33.75 -32.54
C GLY A 31 -4.35 -34.72 -31.70
N GLY A 32 -4.96 -35.39 -30.72
CA GLY A 32 -4.35 -36.44 -29.91
C GLY A 32 -4.07 -37.71 -30.73
N LEU A 33 -5.00 -38.12 -31.61
CA LEU A 33 -4.76 -39.22 -32.54
C LEU A 33 -3.59 -38.93 -33.49
N ILE A 34 -3.54 -37.70 -34.02
CA ILE A 34 -2.45 -37.24 -34.89
C ILE A 34 -1.12 -37.18 -34.12
N ALA A 35 -1.12 -36.71 -32.87
CA ALA A 35 0.07 -36.70 -32.02
C ALA A 35 0.63 -38.11 -31.81
N ILE A 36 -0.24 -39.11 -31.58
CA ILE A 36 0.15 -40.51 -31.47
C ILE A 36 0.75 -41.02 -32.79
N MET A 37 0.11 -40.74 -33.94
CA MET A 37 0.61 -41.20 -35.24
C MET A 37 1.97 -40.58 -35.59
N LEU A 38 2.13 -39.27 -35.44
CA LEU A 38 3.35 -38.54 -35.81
C LEU A 38 4.50 -38.72 -34.83
N GLY A 39 4.19 -38.78 -33.53
CA GLY A 39 5.16 -38.90 -32.46
C GLY A 39 5.44 -40.36 -32.09
N ARG A 40 4.42 -41.06 -31.58
CA ARG A 40 4.58 -42.40 -30.98
C ARG A 40 4.69 -43.54 -31.98
N LEU A 41 3.97 -43.46 -33.10
CA LEU A 41 4.05 -44.42 -34.23
C LEU A 41 5.07 -43.97 -35.30
N GLU A 42 5.71 -42.81 -35.09
CA GLU A 42 6.78 -42.28 -35.95
C GLU A 42 6.41 -42.24 -37.44
N MET A 43 5.15 -41.90 -37.75
CA MET A 43 4.68 -41.76 -39.13
C MET A 43 5.20 -40.47 -39.78
N SER A 44 5.44 -40.53 -41.09
CA SER A 44 5.50 -39.31 -41.90
C SER A 44 4.13 -38.62 -41.97
N VAL A 45 4.09 -37.38 -42.44
CA VAL A 45 2.83 -36.63 -42.59
C VAL A 45 1.89 -37.31 -43.58
N ASP A 46 2.41 -37.80 -44.71
CA ASP A 46 1.61 -38.48 -45.73
C ASP A 46 1.03 -39.81 -45.23
N GLU A 47 1.83 -40.59 -44.49
CA GLU A 47 1.38 -41.83 -43.85
C GLU A 47 0.29 -41.54 -42.82
N CYS A 48 0.47 -40.49 -42.01
CA CYS A 48 -0.51 -40.06 -41.02
C CYS A 48 -1.83 -39.59 -41.65
N ILE A 49 -1.79 -38.80 -42.72
CA ILE A 49 -3.00 -38.36 -43.45
C ILE A 49 -3.74 -39.58 -43.96
N LYS A 50 -3.03 -40.51 -44.62
CA LYS A 50 -3.63 -41.74 -45.16
C LYS A 50 -4.25 -42.62 -44.06
N ALA A 51 -3.52 -42.82 -42.96
CA ALA A 51 -3.99 -43.61 -41.83
C ALA A 51 -5.21 -42.98 -41.15
N TYR A 52 -5.17 -41.66 -40.93
CA TYR A 52 -6.26 -40.91 -40.32
C TYR A 52 -7.51 -40.92 -41.22
N SER A 53 -7.39 -40.63 -42.52
CA SER A 53 -8.50 -40.67 -43.47
C SER A 53 -9.16 -42.06 -43.52
N GLY A 54 -8.36 -43.14 -43.51
CA GLY A 54 -8.87 -44.51 -43.45
C GLY A 54 -9.58 -44.84 -42.14
N LEU A 55 -9.03 -44.40 -41.01
CA LEU A 55 -9.61 -44.56 -39.69
C LEU A 55 -10.98 -43.86 -39.61
N ILE A 56 -11.04 -42.58 -39.99
CA ILE A 56 -12.25 -41.77 -39.87
C ILE A 56 -13.35 -42.25 -40.83
N ALA A 57 -12.99 -42.71 -42.05
CA ALA A 57 -13.94 -43.32 -42.98
C ALA A 57 -14.56 -44.62 -42.42
N THR A 58 -13.76 -45.44 -41.73
CA THR A 58 -14.21 -46.69 -41.09
C THR A 58 -15.14 -46.41 -39.91
N VAL A 59 -14.81 -45.40 -39.10
CA VAL A 59 -15.51 -45.07 -37.86
C VAL A 59 -16.85 -44.34 -38.11
N PHE A 60 -16.88 -43.42 -39.06
CA PHE A 60 -18.04 -42.56 -39.34
C PHE A 60 -18.89 -43.05 -40.53
N GLY A 61 -18.62 -44.24 -41.06
CA GLY A 61 -19.36 -44.83 -42.19
C GLY A 61 -20.80 -45.30 -41.88
N VAL A 62 -21.12 -45.62 -40.62
CA VAL A 62 -22.47 -46.07 -40.17
C VAL A 62 -22.80 -45.52 -38.78
N GLN A 63 -23.82 -44.67 -38.68
CA GLN A 63 -24.27 -44.05 -37.42
C GLN A 63 -25.24 -44.96 -36.65
N LEU A 64 -25.03 -45.14 -35.34
CA LEU A 64 -25.84 -46.05 -34.49
C LEU A 64 -27.19 -45.46 -34.07
N SER A 65 -27.28 -44.15 -33.89
CA SER A 65 -28.55 -43.47 -33.57
C SER A 65 -28.60 -42.04 -34.09
N LYS A 66 -29.78 -41.59 -34.55
CA LYS A 66 -30.03 -40.19 -34.93
C LYS A 66 -30.39 -39.29 -33.73
N ILE A 67 -30.86 -39.89 -32.62
CA ILE A 67 -31.31 -39.18 -31.41
C ILE A 67 -30.29 -39.43 -30.27
N PRO A 68 -29.68 -38.39 -29.67
CA PRO A 68 -28.57 -38.52 -28.73
C PRO A 68 -28.97 -38.83 -27.26
N MET A 69 -30.24 -39.11 -26.98
CA MET A 69 -30.77 -39.25 -25.60
C MET A 69 -31.68 -40.47 -25.46
N THR A 70 -31.68 -41.09 -24.28
CA THR A 70 -32.73 -42.02 -23.84
C THR A 70 -33.94 -41.26 -23.28
N LEU A 71 -35.11 -41.90 -23.22
CA LEU A 71 -36.31 -41.39 -22.53
C LEU A 71 -36.08 -41.04 -21.04
N LYS A 72 -34.98 -41.52 -20.44
CA LYS A 72 -34.55 -41.25 -19.05
C LYS A 72 -33.47 -40.15 -18.94
N GLY A 73 -33.15 -39.43 -20.03
CA GLY A 73 -32.18 -38.32 -20.01
C GLY A 73 -30.69 -38.70 -20.06
N ASN A 74 -30.36 -39.99 -20.21
CA ASN A 74 -28.97 -40.42 -20.39
C ASN A 74 -28.53 -40.23 -21.85
N VAL A 75 -27.33 -39.66 -22.03
CA VAL A 75 -26.69 -39.47 -23.33
C VAL A 75 -26.31 -40.82 -23.94
N LYS A 76 -26.67 -41.05 -25.21
CA LYS A 76 -26.23 -42.23 -25.98
C LYS A 76 -25.09 -41.84 -26.94
N PRO A 77 -24.03 -42.66 -27.06
CA PRO A 77 -23.00 -42.46 -28.08
C PRO A 77 -23.60 -42.61 -29.47
N ARG A 78 -23.24 -41.72 -30.40
CA ARG A 78 -23.71 -41.72 -31.79
C ARG A 78 -22.98 -42.71 -32.68
N PHE A 79 -21.76 -43.09 -32.30
CA PHE A 79 -20.87 -43.97 -33.07
C PHE A 79 -20.38 -45.15 -32.22
N ASP A 80 -19.95 -46.20 -32.91
CA ASP A 80 -19.55 -47.46 -32.29
C ASP A 80 -18.10 -47.38 -31.78
N SER A 81 -17.92 -47.35 -30.46
CA SER A 81 -16.60 -47.38 -29.84
C SER A 81 -15.79 -48.63 -30.19
N ALA A 82 -16.43 -49.77 -30.45
CA ALA A 82 -15.73 -50.98 -30.86
C ALA A 82 -15.15 -50.86 -32.28
N LYS A 83 -15.82 -50.11 -33.17
CA LYS A 83 -15.27 -49.80 -34.51
C LYS A 83 -14.10 -48.82 -34.43
N LEU A 84 -14.18 -47.83 -33.55
CA LEU A 84 -13.06 -46.92 -33.29
C LEU A 84 -11.85 -47.67 -32.73
N GLU A 85 -12.07 -48.55 -31.76
CA GLU A 85 -11.03 -49.41 -31.20
C GLU A 85 -10.40 -50.31 -32.28
N ALA A 86 -11.21 -50.98 -33.10
CA ALA A 86 -10.73 -51.84 -34.19
C ALA A 86 -9.93 -51.05 -35.23
N ALA A 87 -10.39 -49.86 -35.62
CA ALA A 87 -9.69 -49.00 -36.58
C ALA A 87 -8.34 -48.50 -36.02
N ILE A 88 -8.29 -48.12 -34.74
CA ILE A 88 -7.04 -47.73 -34.07
C ILE A 88 -6.07 -48.93 -34.02
N LYS A 89 -6.54 -50.12 -33.64
CA LYS A 89 -5.73 -51.35 -33.62
C LYS A 89 -5.18 -51.72 -34.99
N GLN A 90 -5.97 -51.51 -36.04
CA GLN A 90 -5.52 -51.69 -37.42
C GLN A 90 -4.38 -50.74 -37.77
N VAL A 91 -4.47 -49.46 -37.40
CA VAL A 91 -3.39 -48.47 -37.61
C VAL A 91 -2.12 -48.85 -36.85
N ILE A 92 -2.24 -49.32 -35.59
CA ILE A 92 -1.11 -49.79 -34.79
C ILE A 92 -0.44 -51.00 -35.46
N SER A 93 -1.24 -51.98 -35.91
CA SER A 93 -0.75 -53.19 -36.59
C SER A 93 -0.06 -52.89 -37.92
N GLN A 94 -0.62 -51.96 -38.70
CA GLN A 94 -0.02 -51.49 -39.96
C GLN A 94 1.30 -50.74 -39.75
N SER A 95 1.51 -50.19 -38.54
CA SER A 95 2.78 -49.57 -38.12
C SER A 95 3.80 -50.60 -37.65
N GLY A 96 3.48 -51.90 -37.67
CA GLY A 96 4.36 -52.99 -37.29
C GLY A 96 4.43 -53.28 -35.78
N LEU A 97 3.46 -52.77 -35.00
CA LEU A 97 3.42 -52.94 -33.54
C LEU A 97 2.27 -53.86 -33.11
N PRO A 98 2.44 -54.67 -32.03
CA PRO A 98 1.34 -55.41 -31.40
C PRO A 98 0.22 -54.50 -30.88
N GLU A 99 -1.03 -54.97 -30.91
CA GLU A 99 -2.21 -54.17 -30.50
C GLU A 99 -2.21 -53.77 -29.01
N ASP A 100 -1.54 -54.56 -28.16
CA ASP A 100 -1.42 -54.38 -26.72
C ASP A 100 -0.17 -53.57 -26.32
N THR A 101 0.53 -52.98 -27.29
CA THR A 101 1.72 -52.16 -27.04
C THR A 101 1.42 -51.02 -26.06
N MET A 102 2.27 -50.88 -25.04
CA MET A 102 2.19 -49.81 -24.06
C MET A 102 2.48 -48.45 -24.68
N PHE A 103 1.75 -47.43 -24.23
CA PHE A 103 1.96 -46.07 -24.69
C PHE A 103 3.33 -45.56 -24.23
N ASP A 104 3.65 -45.78 -22.94
CA ASP A 104 5.00 -45.74 -22.38
C ASP A 104 5.52 -47.17 -22.23
N ASP A 105 6.44 -47.56 -23.11
CA ASP A 105 7.10 -48.87 -23.10
C ASP A 105 8.49 -48.83 -22.44
N GLY A 106 8.84 -47.72 -21.79
CA GLY A 106 10.14 -47.52 -21.16
C GLY A 106 11.31 -47.31 -22.13
N ILE A 107 11.08 -47.30 -23.45
CA ILE A 107 12.11 -47.04 -24.45
C ILE A 107 12.23 -45.53 -24.67
N GLU A 108 13.41 -45.00 -24.41
CA GLU A 108 13.70 -43.59 -24.64
C GLU A 108 13.73 -43.27 -26.14
N ARG A 109 12.95 -42.26 -26.54
CA ARG A 109 12.84 -41.76 -27.90
C ARG A 109 13.16 -40.27 -27.93
N GLY A 110 13.64 -39.79 -29.08
CA GLY A 110 13.96 -38.37 -29.28
C GLY A 110 12.74 -37.45 -29.21
N CYS A 111 11.55 -37.96 -29.58
CA CYS A 111 10.29 -37.24 -29.47
C CYS A 111 9.45 -37.82 -28.34
N LYS A 112 9.09 -36.99 -27.36
CA LYS A 112 8.13 -37.32 -26.31
C LYS A 112 6.71 -37.06 -26.82
N THR A 113 5.77 -37.94 -26.53
CA THR A 113 4.37 -37.79 -26.97
C THR A 113 3.41 -37.91 -25.80
N PHE A 114 2.43 -37.02 -25.73
CA PHE A 114 1.33 -37.14 -24.76
C PHE A 114 -0.01 -36.77 -25.39
N VAL A 115 -1.09 -37.22 -24.76
CA VAL A 115 -2.45 -36.85 -25.14
C VAL A 115 -3.25 -36.40 -23.92
N CYS A 116 -4.13 -35.41 -24.12
CA CYS A 116 -4.99 -34.89 -23.06
C CYS A 116 -6.29 -35.70 -22.98
N SER A 117 -6.74 -35.93 -21.74
CA SER A 117 -8.00 -36.60 -21.40
C SER A 117 -8.52 -36.08 -20.06
N ILE A 118 -9.81 -36.24 -19.77
CA ILE A 118 -10.41 -35.84 -18.49
C ILE A 118 -10.77 -37.06 -17.66
N ASP A 119 -10.36 -37.05 -16.38
CA ASP A 119 -10.87 -38.01 -15.41
C ASP A 119 -12.34 -37.70 -15.09
N ARG A 120 -13.25 -38.67 -15.32
CA ARG A 120 -14.69 -38.44 -15.17
C ARG A 120 -15.15 -38.25 -13.73
N HIS A 121 -14.36 -38.67 -12.74
CA HIS A 121 -14.70 -38.51 -11.33
C HIS A 121 -14.25 -37.17 -10.79
N THR A 122 -12.99 -36.79 -11.05
CA THR A 122 -12.44 -35.52 -10.55
C THR A 122 -12.70 -34.35 -11.49
N LYS A 123 -13.05 -34.63 -12.75
CA LYS A 123 -13.10 -33.66 -13.85
C LYS A 123 -11.76 -32.96 -14.13
N ALA A 124 -10.66 -33.49 -13.59
CA ALA A 124 -9.33 -32.91 -13.79
C ALA A 124 -8.76 -33.33 -15.15
N MET A 125 -7.94 -32.45 -15.73
CA MET A 125 -7.14 -32.75 -16.92
C MET A 125 -6.06 -33.78 -16.56
N VAL A 126 -5.87 -34.77 -17.43
CA VAL A 126 -4.92 -35.86 -17.28
C VAL A 126 -4.16 -36.02 -18.58
N ARG A 127 -2.83 -36.01 -18.49
CA ARG A 127 -1.93 -36.27 -19.61
C ARG A 127 -1.52 -37.74 -19.59
N LEU A 128 -1.93 -38.49 -20.60
CA LEU A 128 -1.42 -39.83 -20.85
C LEU A 128 -0.13 -39.69 -21.64
N ARG A 129 0.97 -40.33 -21.21
CA ARG A 129 2.32 -40.05 -21.72
C ARG A 129 3.00 -41.28 -22.27
N SER A 130 3.86 -41.08 -23.27
CA SER A 130 4.77 -42.10 -23.80
C SER A 130 6.14 -42.14 -23.08
N TYR A 131 6.23 -41.52 -21.91
CA TYR A 131 7.43 -41.35 -21.10
C TYR A 131 7.04 -41.12 -19.64
N SER A 132 8.01 -41.31 -18.75
CA SER A 132 7.85 -41.12 -17.30
C SER A 132 8.52 -39.84 -16.81
N LEU A 133 7.97 -39.25 -15.74
CA LEU A 133 8.53 -38.11 -15.02
C LEU A 133 8.87 -38.52 -13.57
N PRO A 134 9.89 -37.94 -12.93
CA PRO A 134 10.31 -38.33 -11.58
C PRO A 134 9.24 -38.13 -10.50
N ASP A 135 8.48 -37.04 -10.58
CA ASP A 135 7.53 -36.61 -9.54
C ASP A 135 6.05 -36.79 -9.95
N GLU A 136 5.78 -37.41 -11.11
CA GLU A 136 4.42 -37.66 -11.59
C GLU A 136 4.23 -39.12 -12.01
N GLN A 137 3.26 -39.79 -11.38
CA GLN A 137 2.94 -41.18 -11.72
C GLN A 137 2.23 -41.26 -13.09
N ASN A 138 2.81 -42.00 -14.03
CA ASN A 138 2.20 -42.22 -15.33
C ASN A 138 0.98 -43.17 -15.23
N VAL A 139 -0.04 -42.94 -16.07
CA VAL A 139 -1.20 -43.83 -16.18
C VAL A 139 -0.81 -44.98 -17.12
N PRO A 140 -0.86 -46.25 -16.68
CA PRO A 140 -0.41 -47.38 -17.49
C PRO A 140 -1.45 -47.70 -18.59
N ALA A 141 -1.34 -47.00 -19.71
CA ALA A 141 -2.22 -47.12 -20.86
C ALA A 141 -1.51 -47.79 -22.05
N THR A 142 -2.23 -48.59 -22.83
CA THR A 142 -1.79 -48.98 -24.18
C THR A 142 -1.94 -47.82 -25.16
N ILE A 143 -1.27 -47.87 -26.31
CA ILE A 143 -1.44 -46.88 -27.40
C ILE A 143 -2.93 -46.77 -27.77
N CYS A 144 -3.61 -47.91 -27.87
CA CYS A 144 -5.04 -47.97 -28.17
C CYS A 144 -5.89 -47.29 -27.08
N GLN A 145 -5.61 -47.56 -25.80
CA GLN A 145 -6.33 -46.93 -24.69
C GLN A 145 -6.12 -45.41 -24.63
N ALA A 146 -4.90 -44.92 -24.86
CA ALA A 146 -4.62 -43.49 -24.90
C ALA A 146 -5.34 -42.79 -26.07
N ALA A 147 -5.32 -43.41 -27.25
CA ALA A 147 -6.03 -42.95 -28.44
C ALA A 147 -7.55 -42.92 -28.24
N LEU A 148 -8.12 -43.95 -27.61
CA LEU A 148 -9.54 -44.00 -27.27
C LEU A 148 -9.89 -42.94 -26.21
N ALA A 149 -9.07 -42.78 -25.17
CA ALA A 149 -9.35 -41.85 -24.06
C ALA A 149 -9.37 -40.39 -24.52
N THR A 150 -8.43 -39.99 -25.39
CA THR A 150 -8.44 -38.64 -25.96
C THR A 150 -9.60 -38.43 -26.94
N SER A 151 -10.14 -39.50 -27.55
CA SER A 151 -11.26 -39.42 -28.51
C SER A 151 -12.65 -39.64 -27.89
N ALA A 152 -12.74 -39.87 -26.57
CA ALA A 152 -13.95 -40.31 -25.88
C ALA A 152 -14.94 -39.15 -25.59
N ALA A 153 -15.38 -38.45 -26.64
CA ALA A 153 -16.35 -37.37 -26.53
C ALA A 153 -17.73 -37.94 -26.18
N THR A 154 -18.30 -37.52 -25.04
CA THR A 154 -19.44 -38.18 -24.37
C THR A 154 -20.72 -38.35 -25.21
N THR A 155 -20.88 -37.61 -26.30
CA THR A 155 -22.00 -37.70 -27.25
C THR A 155 -21.67 -38.50 -28.53
N PHE A 156 -20.38 -38.78 -28.79
CA PHE A 156 -19.89 -39.48 -29.98
C PHE A 156 -19.42 -40.89 -29.67
N PHE A 157 -18.58 -41.06 -28.65
CA PHE A 157 -18.00 -42.34 -28.24
C PHE A 157 -18.15 -42.56 -26.74
N ALA A 158 -18.23 -43.82 -26.33
CA ALA A 158 -18.28 -44.17 -24.92
C ALA A 158 -16.94 -43.83 -24.21
N PRO A 159 -17.00 -43.42 -22.93
CA PRO A 159 -15.83 -43.27 -22.06
C PRO A 159 -14.98 -44.53 -21.96
N VAL A 160 -13.68 -44.35 -21.73
CA VAL A 160 -12.69 -45.43 -21.73
C VAL A 160 -12.23 -45.70 -20.30
N SER A 161 -12.10 -46.97 -19.93
CA SER A 161 -11.57 -47.37 -18.63
C SER A 161 -10.12 -47.80 -18.76
N ILE A 162 -9.24 -47.19 -17.98
CA ILE A 162 -7.82 -47.56 -17.86
C ILE A 162 -7.56 -47.83 -16.38
N GLY A 163 -7.29 -49.09 -16.04
CA GLY A 163 -7.29 -49.56 -14.65
C GLY A 163 -8.64 -49.30 -13.97
N LYS A 164 -8.62 -48.64 -12.81
CA LYS A 164 -9.84 -48.31 -12.03
C LYS A 164 -10.47 -46.95 -12.39
N ARG A 165 -9.88 -46.22 -13.36
CA ARG A 165 -10.27 -44.86 -13.70
C ARG A 165 -11.04 -44.83 -15.03
N SER A 166 -11.97 -43.89 -15.17
CA SER A 166 -12.76 -43.68 -16.39
C SER A 166 -12.44 -42.30 -16.98
N PHE A 167 -12.18 -42.29 -18.28
CA PHE A 167 -11.64 -41.17 -19.02
C PHE A 167 -12.60 -40.70 -20.12
N ALA A 168 -12.64 -39.39 -20.35
CA ALA A 168 -13.38 -38.72 -21.42
C ALA A 168 -12.45 -37.82 -22.24
N ASP A 169 -12.94 -37.29 -23.37
CA ASP A 169 -12.18 -36.41 -24.27
C ASP A 169 -11.59 -35.20 -23.52
N GLY A 170 -10.31 -34.90 -23.81
CA GLY A 170 -9.61 -33.72 -23.28
C GLY A 170 -10.17 -32.38 -23.80
N ALA A 171 -10.93 -32.38 -24.90
CA ALA A 171 -11.48 -31.18 -25.52
C ALA A 171 -12.47 -30.42 -24.63
N PHE A 172 -12.99 -31.06 -23.57
CA PHE A 172 -13.87 -30.41 -22.58
C PHE A 172 -13.12 -29.46 -21.61
N GLY A 173 -11.79 -29.39 -21.66
CA GLY A 173 -11.03 -28.43 -20.85
C GLY A 173 -9.63 -28.08 -21.36
N ALA A 174 -9.19 -28.66 -22.48
CA ALA A 174 -7.93 -28.32 -23.14
C ALA A 174 -8.04 -28.56 -24.67
N ASN A 175 -9.04 -27.95 -25.32
CA ASN A 175 -9.22 -28.10 -26.77
C ASN A 175 -8.06 -27.48 -27.57
N ASN A 176 -7.47 -26.40 -27.04
CA ASN A 176 -6.16 -25.89 -27.48
C ASN A 176 -5.10 -26.27 -26.43
N PRO A 177 -4.33 -27.36 -26.60
CA PRO A 177 -3.47 -27.89 -25.54
C PRO A 177 -2.15 -27.12 -25.37
N VAL A 178 -2.05 -25.85 -25.77
CA VAL A 178 -0.80 -25.07 -25.68
C VAL A 178 -0.29 -24.92 -24.24
N ASP A 179 -1.20 -24.72 -23.28
CA ASP A 179 -0.87 -24.64 -21.85
C ASP A 179 -0.42 -26.00 -21.30
N GLU A 180 -1.03 -27.08 -21.80
CA GLU A 180 -0.65 -28.45 -21.43
C GLU A 180 0.74 -28.79 -21.98
N VAL A 181 1.04 -28.38 -23.22
CA VAL A 181 2.36 -28.57 -23.85
C VAL A 181 3.43 -27.72 -23.16
N GLU A 182 3.15 -26.46 -22.82
CA GLU A 182 4.07 -25.60 -22.04
C GLU A 182 4.33 -26.17 -20.65
N GLY A 183 3.28 -26.55 -19.92
CA GLY A 183 3.41 -27.13 -18.58
C GLY A 183 4.19 -28.44 -18.60
N GLU A 184 3.94 -29.28 -19.60
CA GLU A 184 4.61 -30.56 -19.76
C GLU A 184 6.09 -30.39 -20.14
N ALA A 185 6.39 -29.51 -21.08
CA ALA A 185 7.76 -29.15 -21.43
C ALA A 185 8.51 -28.55 -20.23
N THR A 186 7.84 -27.75 -19.40
CA THR A 186 8.42 -27.21 -18.16
C THR A 186 8.77 -28.33 -17.19
N ASN A 187 7.88 -29.31 -16.99
CA ASN A 187 8.14 -30.46 -16.12
C ASN A 187 9.31 -31.33 -16.63
N ILE A 188 9.49 -31.44 -17.96
CA ILE A 188 10.57 -32.23 -18.54
C ILE A 188 11.92 -31.51 -18.44
N TRP A 189 11.97 -30.22 -18.76
CA TRP A 189 13.23 -29.50 -19.00
C TRP A 189 13.55 -28.35 -18.03
N SER A 190 12.59 -27.90 -17.23
CA SER A 190 12.77 -26.82 -16.23
C SER A 190 11.95 -27.06 -14.95
N PRO A 191 12.02 -28.25 -14.32
CA PRO A 191 11.15 -28.60 -13.19
C PRO A 191 11.38 -27.72 -11.94
N GLU A 192 12.63 -27.30 -11.71
CA GLU A 192 13.02 -26.48 -10.54
C GLU A 192 12.71 -24.99 -10.75
N MET A 193 13.05 -24.45 -11.92
CA MET A 193 12.99 -23.01 -12.19
C MET A 193 11.62 -22.55 -12.71
N ARG A 194 10.82 -23.47 -13.26
CA ARG A 194 9.51 -23.19 -13.88
C ARG A 194 9.53 -22.17 -15.03
N GLU A 195 10.71 -21.82 -15.55
CA GLU A 195 10.89 -20.93 -16.70
C GLU A 195 11.32 -21.73 -17.93
N LEU A 196 10.36 -22.00 -18.83
CA LEU A 196 10.60 -22.78 -20.06
C LEU A 196 11.01 -21.89 -21.25
N GLN A 197 10.45 -20.68 -21.32
CA GLN A 197 10.56 -19.77 -22.46
C GLN A 197 12.00 -19.58 -23.00
N PRO A 198 13.05 -19.41 -22.18
CA PRO A 198 14.42 -19.26 -22.67
C PRO A 198 14.94 -20.48 -23.42
N LEU A 199 14.48 -21.68 -23.05
CA LEU A 199 14.93 -22.97 -23.59
C LEU A 199 14.24 -23.35 -24.91
N VAL A 200 13.12 -22.70 -25.23
CA VAL A 200 12.31 -23.09 -26.40
C VAL A 200 12.82 -22.43 -27.67
N LYS A 201 13.38 -23.26 -28.55
CA LYS A 201 13.83 -22.83 -29.88
C LYS A 201 12.67 -22.56 -30.84
N CYS A 202 11.69 -23.45 -30.85
CA CYS A 202 10.52 -23.36 -31.73
C CYS A 202 9.32 -24.01 -31.06
N PHE A 203 8.18 -23.31 -31.07
CA PHE A 203 6.90 -23.80 -30.60
C PHE A 203 5.87 -23.63 -31.71
N ILE A 204 5.19 -24.72 -32.09
CA ILE A 204 4.20 -24.71 -33.16
C ILE A 204 2.85 -25.19 -32.63
N SER A 205 1.83 -24.38 -32.86
CA SER A 205 0.45 -24.70 -32.56
C SER A 205 -0.36 -24.78 -33.86
N ILE A 206 -1.10 -25.87 -34.06
CA ILE A 206 -1.89 -26.13 -35.27
C ILE A 206 -3.36 -26.26 -34.89
N GLY A 207 -4.25 -25.62 -35.65
CA GLY A 207 -5.69 -25.66 -35.46
C GLY A 207 -6.47 -25.72 -36.78
N THR A 208 -7.72 -26.13 -36.71
CA THR A 208 -8.61 -26.37 -37.87
C THR A 208 -9.67 -25.28 -38.05
N GLY A 209 -9.46 -24.08 -37.52
CA GLY A 209 -10.30 -22.90 -37.77
C GLY A 209 -11.33 -22.56 -36.69
N ASN A 210 -12.06 -21.45 -36.91
CA ASN A 210 -13.23 -21.09 -36.10
C ASN A 210 -14.46 -21.80 -36.71
N PRO A 211 -15.21 -22.62 -35.95
CA PRO A 211 -16.35 -23.36 -36.48
C PRO A 211 -17.51 -22.47 -36.99
N GLY A 212 -17.47 -21.16 -36.76
CA GLY A 212 -18.52 -20.24 -37.15
C GLY A 212 -19.75 -20.36 -36.25
N ILE A 213 -20.37 -19.23 -35.91
CA ILE A 213 -21.65 -19.22 -35.19
C ILE A 213 -22.75 -19.51 -36.22
N GLN A 214 -22.94 -20.77 -36.60
CA GLN A 214 -24.20 -21.20 -37.23
C GLN A 214 -25.03 -21.98 -36.23
N ALA A 215 -26.23 -21.46 -35.95
CA ALA A 215 -27.27 -22.19 -35.27
C ALA A 215 -27.60 -23.44 -36.09
N PHE A 216 -27.64 -24.60 -35.42
CA PHE A 216 -28.21 -25.80 -36.01
C PHE A 216 -29.64 -25.49 -36.46
N GLU A 217 -29.96 -25.75 -37.73
CA GLU A 217 -31.34 -25.73 -38.24
C GLU A 217 -32.24 -26.60 -37.36
N ASP A 218 -33.45 -26.08 -37.15
CA ASP A 218 -34.47 -26.54 -36.22
C ASP A 218 -34.63 -28.07 -36.15
N GLY A 219 -34.37 -28.66 -34.98
CA GLY A 219 -34.76 -30.05 -34.74
C GLY A 219 -34.07 -30.88 -33.65
N VAL A 220 -33.31 -30.31 -32.70
CA VAL A 220 -32.75 -31.09 -31.56
C VAL A 220 -32.82 -30.29 -30.26
N PRO A 221 -33.27 -30.83 -29.11
CA PRO A 221 -33.49 -30.04 -27.90
C PRO A 221 -32.17 -29.52 -27.28
N ARG A 222 -32.20 -28.23 -26.90
CA ARG A 222 -31.39 -27.37 -25.97
C ARG A 222 -30.11 -27.86 -25.24
N PHE A 223 -29.71 -29.13 -25.27
CA PHE A 223 -28.59 -29.66 -24.48
C PHE A 223 -27.24 -29.66 -25.21
N LEU A 224 -27.22 -29.51 -26.54
CA LEU A 224 -25.97 -29.44 -27.33
C LEU A 224 -25.52 -28.01 -27.67
N GLY A 225 -26.40 -27.01 -27.54
CA GLY A 225 -26.13 -25.63 -27.96
C GLY A 225 -25.14 -24.86 -27.08
N GLY A 226 -24.87 -25.31 -25.84
CA GLY A 226 -23.95 -24.63 -24.92
C GLY A 226 -22.49 -25.04 -25.07
N THR A 227 -22.22 -26.30 -25.41
CA THR A 227 -20.88 -26.90 -25.25
C THR A 227 -19.96 -26.63 -26.45
N VAL A 228 -20.49 -26.62 -27.67
CA VAL A 228 -19.70 -26.36 -28.88
C VAL A 228 -19.24 -24.89 -28.96
N PRO A 229 -20.10 -23.89 -28.68
CA PRO A 229 -19.63 -22.50 -28.59
C PRO A 229 -18.64 -22.29 -27.45
N GLN A 230 -18.79 -22.98 -26.30
CA GLN A 230 -17.85 -22.89 -25.18
C GLN A 230 -16.45 -23.40 -25.54
N ILE A 231 -16.35 -24.56 -26.20
CA ILE A 231 -15.07 -25.12 -26.67
C ILE A 231 -14.40 -24.22 -27.73
N ALA A 232 -15.20 -23.64 -28.65
CA ALA A 232 -14.71 -22.69 -29.66
C ALA A 232 -14.21 -21.38 -29.00
N THR A 233 -14.95 -20.85 -28.02
CA THR A 233 -14.59 -19.63 -27.28
C THR A 233 -13.33 -19.83 -26.42
N GLU A 234 -13.22 -20.99 -25.75
CA GLU A 234 -12.04 -21.39 -24.98
C GLU A 234 -10.78 -21.41 -25.87
N THR A 235 -10.88 -21.98 -27.07
CA THR A 235 -9.76 -22.12 -28.02
C THR A 235 -9.15 -20.78 -28.43
N GLU A 236 -9.99 -19.79 -28.74
CA GLU A 236 -9.54 -18.44 -29.14
C GLU A 236 -9.07 -17.60 -27.95
N ALA A 237 -9.72 -17.73 -26.79
CA ALA A 237 -9.32 -17.04 -25.57
C ALA A 237 -7.96 -17.54 -25.05
N THR A 238 -7.73 -18.85 -25.09
CA THR A 238 -6.45 -19.48 -24.73
C THR A 238 -5.34 -19.04 -25.69
N ASP A 239 -5.59 -18.99 -27.00
CA ASP A 239 -4.60 -18.54 -27.98
C ASP A 239 -4.19 -17.08 -27.77
N ARG A 240 -5.15 -16.16 -27.58
CA ARG A 240 -4.85 -14.74 -27.30
C ARG A 240 -4.01 -14.57 -26.02
N LYS A 241 -4.35 -15.29 -24.96
CA LYS A 241 -3.61 -15.28 -23.68
C LYS A 241 -2.21 -15.88 -23.84
N PHE A 242 -2.07 -16.95 -24.63
CA PHE A 242 -0.78 -17.59 -24.87
C PHE A 242 0.14 -16.68 -25.70
N ILE A 243 -0.36 -16.08 -26.79
CA ILE A 243 0.38 -15.10 -27.60
C ILE A 243 0.85 -13.92 -26.75
N ALA A 244 0.00 -13.36 -25.88
CA ALA A 244 0.40 -12.26 -25.01
C ALA A 244 1.55 -12.64 -24.06
N ARG A 245 1.52 -13.86 -23.50
CA ARG A 245 2.62 -14.37 -22.65
C ARG A 245 3.89 -14.69 -23.43
N TRP A 246 3.76 -15.08 -24.70
CA TRP A 246 4.86 -15.46 -25.59
C TRP A 246 5.15 -14.39 -26.65
N ALA A 247 4.76 -13.12 -26.41
CA ALA A 247 4.82 -12.05 -27.40
C ALA A 247 6.23 -11.84 -27.94
N ARG A 248 7.22 -11.85 -27.06
CA ARG A 248 8.64 -11.79 -27.44
C ARG A 248 9.04 -12.93 -28.39
N HIS A 249 8.64 -14.16 -28.12
CA HIS A 249 8.98 -15.33 -28.94
C HIS A 249 8.21 -15.34 -30.26
N PHE A 250 7.02 -14.77 -30.26
CA PHE A 250 6.26 -14.52 -31.47
C PHE A 250 6.98 -13.49 -32.36
N ASP A 251 7.45 -12.39 -31.79
CA ASP A 251 8.23 -11.36 -32.50
C ASP A 251 9.59 -11.88 -32.98
N GLU A 252 10.26 -12.70 -32.16
CA GLU A 252 11.53 -13.37 -32.48
C GLU A 252 11.35 -14.55 -33.46
N LYS A 253 10.14 -14.81 -33.97
CA LYS A 253 9.86 -15.90 -34.92
C LYS A 253 10.25 -17.28 -34.36
N ARG A 254 9.93 -17.52 -33.10
CA ARG A 254 10.10 -18.78 -32.37
C ARG A 254 8.77 -19.43 -31.99
N TYR A 255 7.68 -18.66 -31.88
CA TYR A 255 6.31 -19.19 -31.74
C TYR A 255 5.52 -19.01 -33.04
N PHE A 256 4.87 -20.08 -33.50
CA PHE A 256 4.05 -20.09 -34.72
C PHE A 256 2.68 -20.73 -34.49
N ARG A 257 1.62 -20.00 -34.82
CA ARG A 257 0.25 -20.51 -34.84
C ARG A 257 -0.25 -20.59 -36.28
N PHE A 258 -0.65 -21.80 -36.71
CA PHE A 258 -1.29 -22.05 -38.00
C PHE A 258 -2.72 -22.51 -37.77
N ASN A 259 -3.68 -21.72 -38.22
CA ASN A 259 -5.10 -21.95 -38.00
C ASN A 259 -5.89 -21.49 -39.23
N VAL A 260 -6.63 -22.38 -39.88
CA VAL A 260 -7.40 -22.06 -41.09
C VAL A 260 -8.67 -21.27 -40.71
N GLU A 261 -8.58 -19.95 -40.71
CA GLU A 261 -9.62 -19.07 -40.12
C GLU A 261 -11.00 -19.15 -40.78
N GLN A 262 -11.07 -19.43 -42.09
CA GLN A 262 -12.31 -19.45 -42.89
C GLN A 262 -12.30 -20.59 -43.93
N GLY A 263 -13.46 -21.15 -44.25
CA GLY A 263 -13.65 -22.17 -45.30
C GLY A 263 -13.84 -23.60 -44.80
N LEU A 264 -13.71 -23.85 -43.50
CA LEU A 264 -13.92 -25.16 -42.87
C LEU A 264 -15.17 -25.24 -41.98
N GLN A 265 -16.00 -24.20 -41.94
CA GLN A 265 -17.15 -24.12 -41.02
C GLN A 265 -18.25 -25.14 -41.29
N SER A 266 -18.38 -25.61 -42.53
CA SER A 266 -19.36 -26.63 -42.94
C SER A 266 -18.81 -28.07 -42.86
N VAL A 267 -17.54 -28.24 -42.46
CA VAL A 267 -16.90 -29.54 -42.32
C VAL A 267 -17.37 -30.16 -41.00
N GLY A 268 -18.43 -30.96 -41.08
CA GLY A 268 -18.94 -31.78 -39.96
C GLY A 268 -18.23 -33.13 -39.84
N LEU A 269 -18.72 -34.01 -38.96
CA LEU A 269 -18.11 -35.30 -38.56
C LEU A 269 -17.82 -36.31 -39.69
N ALA A 270 -18.33 -36.07 -40.91
CA ALA A 270 -18.01 -36.88 -42.10
C ALA A 270 -16.85 -36.27 -42.90
N GLU A 271 -15.80 -35.83 -42.21
CA GLU A 271 -14.66 -35.08 -42.78
C GLU A 271 -14.00 -35.81 -43.95
N TYR A 272 -13.95 -37.15 -43.93
CA TYR A 272 -13.41 -37.94 -45.04
C TYR A 272 -14.13 -37.73 -46.37
N LYS A 273 -15.41 -37.33 -46.37
CA LYS A 273 -16.15 -37.02 -47.60
C LYS A 273 -15.86 -35.62 -48.13
N MET A 274 -15.24 -34.78 -47.30
CA MET A 274 -14.92 -33.39 -47.56
C MET A 274 -13.41 -33.17 -47.74
N GLU A 275 -12.62 -34.24 -47.95
CA GLU A 275 -11.16 -34.19 -48.10
C GLU A 275 -10.71 -33.15 -49.14
N GLY A 276 -11.36 -33.11 -50.32
CA GLY A 276 -11.08 -32.11 -51.35
C GLY A 276 -11.38 -30.66 -50.92
N ALA A 277 -12.42 -30.45 -50.10
CA ALA A 277 -12.76 -29.12 -49.58
C ALA A 277 -11.78 -28.69 -48.48
N ILE A 278 -11.38 -29.61 -47.60
CA ILE A 278 -10.37 -29.37 -46.55
C ILE A 278 -9.02 -29.03 -47.19
N GLN A 279 -8.63 -29.78 -48.23
CA GLN A 279 -7.44 -29.52 -49.02
C GLN A 279 -7.51 -28.14 -49.68
N ALA A 280 -8.59 -27.82 -50.38
CA ALA A 280 -8.76 -26.52 -51.05
C ALA A 280 -8.71 -25.33 -50.06
N ALA A 281 -9.38 -25.43 -48.91
CA ALA A 281 -9.37 -24.39 -47.88
C ALA A 281 -7.98 -24.23 -47.24
N SER A 282 -7.28 -25.34 -46.99
CA SER A 282 -5.92 -25.33 -46.46
C SER A 282 -4.91 -24.75 -47.46
N GLU A 283 -5.04 -25.08 -48.75
CA GLU A 283 -4.24 -24.50 -49.83
C GLU A 283 -4.51 -22.99 -49.96
N ALA A 284 -5.78 -22.57 -49.95
CA ALA A 284 -6.16 -21.16 -49.96
C ALA A 284 -5.52 -20.39 -48.79
N TYR A 285 -5.62 -20.92 -47.57
CA TYR A 285 -4.98 -20.35 -46.39
C TYR A 285 -3.46 -20.21 -46.54
N LEU A 286 -2.79 -21.25 -47.03
CA LEU A 286 -1.33 -21.27 -47.23
C LEU A 286 -0.87 -20.41 -48.42
N THR A 287 -1.78 -19.98 -49.30
CA THR A 287 -1.46 -19.10 -50.43
C THR A 287 -1.52 -17.61 -50.09
N HIS A 288 -2.18 -17.24 -48.98
CA HIS A 288 -2.25 -15.86 -48.49
C HIS A 288 -0.86 -15.28 -48.15
N THR A 289 -0.58 -14.04 -48.55
CA THR A 289 0.76 -13.44 -48.49
C THR A 289 1.35 -13.42 -47.07
N GLY A 290 0.55 -13.07 -46.06
CA GLY A 290 0.99 -13.10 -44.66
C GLY A 290 1.35 -14.50 -44.16
N GLN A 291 0.58 -15.53 -44.57
CA GLN A 291 0.84 -16.91 -44.16
C GLN A 291 2.04 -17.51 -44.91
N LYS A 292 2.25 -17.14 -46.18
CA LYS A 292 3.48 -17.50 -46.92
C LYS A 292 4.74 -17.03 -46.19
N SER A 293 4.74 -15.82 -45.64
CA SER A 293 5.88 -15.30 -44.86
C SER A 293 6.08 -16.08 -43.58
N ARG A 294 5.02 -16.31 -42.79
CA ARG A 294 5.08 -17.08 -41.54
C ARG A 294 5.57 -18.52 -41.74
N VAL A 295 5.08 -19.21 -42.76
CA VAL A 295 5.54 -20.57 -43.09
C VAL A 295 7.02 -20.55 -43.51
N ARG A 296 7.47 -19.53 -44.24
CA ARG A 296 8.89 -19.38 -44.60
C ARG A 296 9.77 -19.18 -43.37
N ASP A 297 9.37 -18.31 -42.46
CA ASP A 297 10.09 -18.04 -41.21
C ASP A 297 10.15 -19.29 -40.32
N CYS A 298 9.04 -20.01 -40.21
CA CYS A 298 8.97 -21.29 -39.50
C CYS A 298 9.91 -22.34 -40.09
N VAL A 299 9.89 -22.51 -41.42
CA VAL A 299 10.81 -23.44 -42.10
C VAL A 299 12.27 -23.01 -41.93
N GLY A 300 12.56 -21.70 -41.94
CA GLY A 300 13.88 -21.16 -41.64
C GLY A 300 14.36 -21.55 -40.24
N ASN A 301 13.52 -21.37 -39.23
CA ASN A 301 13.81 -21.76 -37.84
C ASN A 301 14.06 -23.28 -37.73
N LEU A 302 13.15 -24.10 -38.25
CA LEU A 302 13.27 -25.57 -38.19
C LEU A 302 14.48 -26.10 -38.97
N SER A 303 14.88 -25.44 -40.07
CA SER A 303 16.05 -25.84 -40.87
C SER A 303 17.38 -25.70 -40.11
N LEU A 304 17.41 -24.88 -39.06
CA LEU A 304 18.57 -24.69 -38.18
C LEU A 304 18.62 -25.73 -37.05
N LYS A 305 17.69 -26.69 -36.98
CA LYS A 305 17.76 -27.79 -36.01
C LYS A 305 18.80 -28.82 -36.48
N GLN A 306 19.89 -28.94 -35.72
CA GLN A 306 20.89 -30.00 -35.91
C GLN A 306 20.42 -31.24 -35.13
N LYS A 307 20.59 -32.44 -35.70
CA LYS A 307 20.05 -33.72 -35.17
C LYS A 307 20.77 -34.22 -33.90
N LYS A 308 21.55 -33.37 -33.23
CA LYS A 308 22.27 -33.63 -31.99
C LYS A 308 21.85 -32.59 -30.95
N THR A 309 21.31 -33.06 -29.82
CA THR A 309 21.54 -32.38 -28.54
C THR A 309 23.03 -32.50 -28.26
N ASP A 310 23.84 -31.57 -28.78
CA ASP A 310 25.27 -31.53 -28.43
C ASP A 310 25.40 -31.43 -26.90
N GLU A 311 26.52 -31.92 -26.34
CA GLU A 311 26.92 -31.76 -24.92
C GLU A 311 26.77 -30.30 -24.42
N SER A 312 26.68 -29.35 -25.36
CA SER A 312 26.26 -27.96 -25.21
C SER A 312 24.88 -27.73 -24.58
N PHE A 313 23.81 -28.50 -24.83
CA PHE A 313 22.48 -28.16 -24.26
C PHE A 313 22.39 -28.44 -22.76
N ALA A 314 22.90 -29.58 -22.29
CA ALA A 314 22.98 -29.89 -20.86
C ALA A 314 23.97 -28.96 -20.14
N THR A 315 24.96 -28.42 -20.86
CA THR A 315 25.90 -27.43 -20.34
C THR A 315 25.29 -26.03 -20.32
N ILE A 316 24.56 -25.60 -21.36
CA ILE A 316 23.77 -24.36 -21.37
C ILE A 316 22.69 -24.40 -20.31
N GLN A 317 22.01 -25.53 -20.12
CA GLN A 317 21.03 -25.71 -19.05
C GLN A 317 21.71 -25.59 -17.68
N ARG A 318 22.87 -26.24 -17.47
CA ARG A 318 23.61 -26.13 -16.20
C ARG A 318 24.24 -24.75 -15.98
N GLU A 319 24.78 -24.09 -16.99
CA GLU A 319 25.37 -22.76 -16.92
C GLU A 319 24.30 -21.67 -16.80
N TYR A 320 23.15 -21.82 -17.46
CA TYR A 320 22.00 -20.95 -17.25
C TYR A 320 21.44 -21.15 -15.84
N VAL A 321 21.25 -22.39 -15.39
CA VAL A 321 20.82 -22.67 -14.01
C VAL A 321 21.85 -22.15 -13.00
N ALA A 322 23.16 -22.29 -13.25
CA ALA A 322 24.22 -21.80 -12.37
C ALA A 322 24.35 -20.28 -12.39
N ASN A 323 24.29 -19.63 -13.56
CA ASN A 323 24.32 -18.17 -13.70
C ASN A 323 23.03 -17.54 -13.18
N VAL A 324 21.87 -18.16 -13.36
CA VAL A 324 20.62 -17.70 -12.77
C VAL A 324 20.63 -17.99 -11.27
N ALA A 325 21.14 -19.11 -10.77
CA ALA A 325 21.31 -19.33 -9.33
C ALA A 325 22.31 -18.35 -8.71
N GLN A 326 23.37 -17.98 -9.43
CA GLN A 326 24.36 -16.99 -9.02
C GLN A 326 23.81 -15.56 -9.14
N CYS A 327 23.05 -15.23 -10.18
CA CYS A 327 22.32 -13.97 -10.31
C CYS A 327 21.16 -13.89 -9.32
N LEU A 328 20.51 -14.99 -8.96
CA LEU A 328 19.50 -15.07 -7.92
C LEU A 328 20.13 -15.04 -6.54
N SER A 329 21.33 -15.59 -6.33
CA SER A 329 22.05 -15.45 -5.06
C SER A 329 22.64 -14.06 -4.91
N GLN A 330 23.11 -13.44 -6.00
CA GLN A 330 23.53 -12.05 -6.06
C GLN A 330 22.33 -11.10 -5.96
N ALA A 331 21.20 -11.42 -6.56
CA ALA A 331 19.95 -10.68 -6.39
C ALA A 331 19.37 -10.90 -5.00
N LYS A 332 19.47 -12.08 -4.38
CA LYS A 332 19.05 -12.36 -3.00
C LYS A 332 19.99 -11.74 -1.96
N ALA A 333 21.29 -11.61 -2.30
CA ALA A 333 22.27 -10.86 -1.52
C ALA A 333 22.15 -9.33 -1.71
N ALA A 334 21.69 -8.87 -2.88
CA ALA A 334 21.41 -7.46 -3.18
C ALA A 334 19.97 -7.04 -2.81
N ARG A 335 19.07 -8.00 -2.57
CA ARG A 335 17.66 -7.77 -2.21
C ARG A 335 17.59 -7.26 -0.78
N ARG A 336 16.88 -6.16 -0.62
CA ARG A 336 16.62 -5.55 0.68
C ARG A 336 15.69 -6.48 1.48
N THR A 337 16.24 -7.14 2.50
CA THR A 337 15.45 -7.85 3.51
C THR A 337 15.10 -6.89 4.63
N PHE A 338 13.88 -7.01 5.16
CA PHE A 338 13.39 -6.13 6.20
C PHE A 338 13.15 -6.91 7.49
N TYR A 339 13.85 -6.51 8.56
CA TYR A 339 13.65 -7.08 9.87
C TYR A 339 13.48 -5.94 10.86
N ASP A 340 12.24 -5.69 11.27
CA ASP A 340 11.87 -4.68 12.25
C ASP A 340 11.05 -5.31 13.36
N VAL A 341 11.75 -5.92 14.30
CA VAL A 341 11.19 -6.67 15.40
C VAL A 341 11.88 -6.18 16.67
N PRO A 342 11.17 -6.07 17.82
CA PRO A 342 11.77 -5.65 19.08
C PRO A 342 13.07 -6.43 19.35
N PRO A 343 14.18 -5.73 19.68
CA PRO A 343 15.48 -6.38 19.84
C PRO A 343 15.49 -7.37 21.02
N THR A 344 14.61 -7.15 21.98
CA THR A 344 14.59 -7.74 23.33
C THR A 344 13.71 -8.97 23.40
N ALA A 345 14.31 -10.12 23.06
CA ALA A 345 13.79 -11.42 23.46
C ALA A 345 14.28 -11.77 24.86
N VAL A 346 13.46 -12.48 25.65
CA VAL A 346 13.92 -13.07 26.91
C VAL A 346 15.12 -13.96 26.61
N SER A 347 16.24 -13.76 27.31
CA SER A 347 17.51 -14.45 27.06
C SER A 347 17.44 -15.99 27.19
N SER A 348 16.37 -16.50 27.78
CA SER A 348 16.11 -17.92 28.03
C SER A 348 14.65 -18.31 27.76
N PHE A 349 14.11 -17.98 26.58
CA PHE A 349 12.80 -18.47 26.16
C PHE A 349 12.72 -20.00 26.31
N SER A 350 11.76 -20.49 27.10
CA SER A 350 11.67 -21.88 27.52
C SER A 350 10.25 -22.43 27.37
N GLY A 351 10.11 -23.64 26.81
CA GLY A 351 8.82 -24.31 26.58
C GLY A 351 8.07 -23.82 25.33
N ARG A 352 6.74 -23.99 25.31
CA ARG A 352 5.81 -23.52 24.26
C ARG A 352 6.03 -24.13 22.87
N LYS A 353 6.65 -25.31 22.81
CA LYS A 353 6.96 -25.99 21.53
C LYS A 353 5.70 -26.33 20.75
N GLU A 354 4.66 -26.79 21.43
CA GLU A 354 3.39 -27.14 20.77
C GLU A 354 2.66 -25.90 20.26
N VAL A 355 2.67 -24.79 21.01
CA VAL A 355 2.12 -23.52 20.56
C VAL A 355 2.83 -23.03 19.29
N LEU A 356 4.16 -23.04 19.25
CA LEU A 356 4.94 -22.65 18.07
C LEU A 356 4.63 -23.56 16.87
N LYS A 357 4.48 -24.87 17.09
CA LYS A 357 4.09 -25.83 16.06
C LYS A 357 2.69 -25.55 15.50
N GLN A 358 1.75 -25.13 16.35
CA GLN A 358 0.41 -24.73 15.89
C GLN A 358 0.45 -23.45 15.05
N ILE A 359 1.36 -22.49 15.34
CA ILE A 359 1.61 -21.34 14.47
C ILE A 359 2.11 -21.81 13.09
N ASP A 360 3.08 -22.74 13.04
CA ASP A 360 3.57 -23.33 11.79
C ASP A 360 2.44 -24.02 10.99
N ILE A 361 1.57 -24.77 11.67
CA ILE A 361 0.42 -25.45 11.04
C ILE A 361 -0.55 -24.41 10.45
N ALA A 362 -0.87 -23.36 11.20
CA ALA A 362 -1.73 -22.27 10.72
C ALA A 362 -1.15 -21.57 9.47
N PHE A 363 0.19 -21.54 9.35
CA PHE A 363 0.93 -20.91 8.25
C PHE A 363 1.54 -21.92 7.26
N SER A 364 0.99 -23.14 7.16
CA SER A 364 1.55 -24.24 6.34
C SER A 364 1.27 -24.14 4.83
N GLN A 365 0.31 -23.31 4.40
CA GLN A 365 0.00 -23.09 2.98
C GLN A 365 0.81 -21.90 2.44
N VAL A 366 1.32 -22.02 1.21
CA VAL A 366 1.98 -20.90 0.50
C VAL A 366 0.97 -19.78 0.33
N ALA A 367 1.32 -18.57 0.80
CA ALA A 367 0.44 -17.41 0.67
C ALA A 367 0.35 -16.98 -0.81
N ASP A 368 -0.88 -16.88 -1.34
CA ASP A 368 -1.15 -16.39 -2.69
C ASP A 368 -1.24 -14.85 -2.68
N ALA A 369 -0.52 -14.21 -3.60
CA ALA A 369 -0.49 -12.77 -3.78
C ALA A 369 -1.87 -12.14 -4.02
N THR A 370 -2.84 -12.89 -4.54
CA THR A 370 -4.19 -12.40 -4.85
C THR A 370 -5.18 -12.56 -3.69
N THR A 371 -4.80 -13.25 -2.62
CA THR A 371 -5.71 -13.60 -1.52
C THR A 371 -5.42 -12.80 -0.25
N LYS A 372 -6.45 -12.58 0.58
CA LYS A 372 -6.29 -11.90 1.86
C LYS A 372 -5.39 -12.71 2.81
N PRO A 373 -4.30 -12.13 3.35
CA PRO A 373 -3.43 -12.79 4.33
C PRO A 373 -4.21 -13.39 5.50
N PRO A 374 -3.91 -14.64 5.94
CA PRO A 374 -4.51 -15.21 7.13
C PRO A 374 -4.04 -14.46 8.38
N VAL A 375 -4.98 -14.25 9.31
CA VAL A 375 -4.72 -13.70 10.65
C VAL A 375 -4.81 -14.84 11.65
N LEU A 376 -3.75 -15.03 12.44
CA LEU A 376 -3.69 -15.91 13.61
C LEU A 376 -3.78 -15.06 14.88
N VAL A 377 -4.75 -15.37 15.74
CA VAL A 377 -4.95 -14.66 17.00
C VAL A 377 -4.40 -15.49 18.15
N LEU A 378 -3.40 -14.95 18.85
CA LEU A 378 -2.89 -15.48 20.12
C LEU A 378 -3.66 -14.80 21.26
N GLN A 379 -4.48 -15.56 21.99
CA GLN A 379 -5.31 -15.04 23.07
C GLN A 379 -4.92 -15.65 24.42
N ALA A 380 -4.84 -14.82 25.45
CA ALA A 380 -4.45 -15.22 26.81
C ALA A 380 -4.61 -14.04 27.78
N MET A 381 -4.56 -14.30 29.09
CA MET A 381 -4.43 -13.23 30.10
C MET A 381 -3.14 -12.40 29.92
N GLY A 382 -3.13 -11.21 30.52
CA GLY A 382 -1.92 -10.37 30.58
C GLY A 382 -0.80 -11.09 31.33
N GLY A 383 0.44 -11.03 30.83
CA GLY A 383 1.59 -11.69 31.48
C GLY A 383 1.75 -13.18 31.19
N GLN A 384 0.88 -13.81 30.37
CA GLN A 384 0.98 -15.25 30.03
C GLN A 384 2.05 -15.59 28.97
N GLY A 385 2.61 -14.57 28.30
CA GLY A 385 3.74 -14.72 27.36
C GLY A 385 3.41 -14.62 25.86
N LYS A 386 2.23 -14.11 25.46
CA LYS A 386 1.81 -13.98 24.04
C LYS A 386 2.84 -13.26 23.17
N SER A 387 3.26 -12.06 23.58
CA SER A 387 4.24 -11.25 22.86
C SER A 387 5.58 -11.98 22.75
N GLN A 388 5.99 -12.72 23.79
CA GLN A 388 7.22 -13.50 23.76
C GLN A 388 7.15 -14.69 22.80
N ILE A 389 5.99 -15.34 22.68
CA ILE A 389 5.76 -16.42 21.71
C ILE A 389 5.83 -15.88 20.28
N ALA A 390 5.14 -14.77 19.98
CA ALA A 390 5.18 -14.14 18.66
C ALA A 390 6.59 -13.68 18.28
N LEU A 391 7.32 -13.11 19.25
CA LEU A 391 8.69 -12.66 19.08
C LEU A 391 9.66 -13.83 18.83
N GLU A 392 9.53 -14.92 19.59
CA GLU A 392 10.32 -16.12 19.39
C GLU A 392 10.05 -16.76 18.01
N TYR A 393 8.79 -16.79 17.58
CA TYR A 393 8.43 -17.24 16.23
C TYR A 393 9.14 -16.39 15.17
N CYS A 394 9.06 -15.05 15.26
CA CYS A 394 9.75 -14.13 14.34
C CYS A 394 11.27 -14.40 14.25
N ARG A 395 11.92 -14.71 15.38
CA ARG A 395 13.35 -15.03 15.41
C ARG A 395 13.65 -16.35 14.73
N ARG A 396 12.85 -17.39 15.00
CA ARG A 396 13.03 -18.73 14.40
C ARG A 396 12.71 -18.77 12.91
N SER A 397 11.73 -17.98 12.48
CA SER A 397 11.27 -17.93 11.09
C SER A 397 11.97 -16.84 10.26
N ARG A 398 13.06 -16.24 10.74
CA ARG A 398 13.72 -15.11 10.06
C ARG A 398 14.17 -15.43 8.64
N SER A 399 14.63 -16.65 8.38
CA SER A 399 15.07 -17.08 7.05
C SER A 399 13.92 -17.40 6.09
N ARG A 400 12.68 -17.52 6.60
CA ARG A 400 11.49 -17.84 5.80
C ARG A 400 10.94 -16.61 5.08
N PHE A 401 11.02 -15.44 5.71
CA PHE A 401 10.33 -14.24 5.26
C PHE A 401 11.31 -13.20 4.69
N GLN A 402 10.94 -12.56 3.58
CA GLN A 402 11.66 -11.40 3.05
C GLN A 402 11.50 -10.17 3.96
N ALA A 403 10.34 -10.05 4.61
CA ALA A 403 10.05 -8.98 5.55
C ALA A 403 9.35 -9.48 6.82
N ILE A 404 9.84 -9.07 7.99
CA ILE A 404 9.16 -9.25 9.28
C ILE A 404 9.03 -7.88 9.95
N PHE A 405 7.80 -7.46 10.21
CA PHE A 405 7.50 -6.19 10.85
C PHE A 405 6.64 -6.39 12.11
N TRP A 406 6.99 -5.66 13.15
CA TRP A 406 6.28 -5.63 14.42
C TRP A 406 5.63 -4.28 14.64
N ILE A 407 4.35 -4.28 14.98
CA ILE A 407 3.54 -3.10 15.24
C ILE A 407 2.92 -3.23 16.63
N ASP A 408 3.08 -2.18 17.43
CA ASP A 408 2.39 -2.05 18.70
C ASP A 408 0.95 -1.59 18.43
N ALA A 409 -0.02 -2.42 18.81
CA ALA A 409 -1.45 -2.22 18.62
C ALA A 409 -2.16 -1.77 19.91
N THR A 410 -1.43 -1.23 20.88
CA THR A 410 -2.01 -0.66 22.11
C THR A 410 -2.99 0.48 21.83
N SER A 411 -2.75 1.28 20.77
CA SER A 411 -3.62 2.39 20.37
C SER A 411 -3.58 2.59 18.84
N ASP A 412 -4.57 3.31 18.29
CA ASP A 412 -4.62 3.68 16.87
C ASP A 412 -3.32 4.42 16.44
N ALA A 413 -2.81 5.28 17.32
CA ALA A 413 -1.57 6.00 17.12
C ALA A 413 -0.33 5.11 17.06
N SER A 414 -0.23 4.15 17.98
CA SER A 414 0.88 3.20 18.03
C SER A 414 0.92 2.36 16.74
N VAL A 415 -0.26 2.01 16.19
CA VAL A 415 -0.37 1.34 14.90
C VAL A 415 0.07 2.25 13.77
N GLN A 416 -0.46 3.48 13.69
CA GLN A 416 -0.06 4.47 12.68
C GLN A 416 1.46 4.66 12.69
N GLY A 417 2.05 4.92 13.86
CA GLY A 417 3.49 5.06 14.03
C GLY A 417 4.29 3.82 13.63
N GLY A 418 3.70 2.63 13.82
CA GLY A 418 4.19 1.38 13.26
C GLY A 418 4.28 1.42 11.74
N PHE A 419 3.19 1.79 11.07
CA PHE A 419 3.14 1.94 9.62
C PHE A 419 4.09 3.03 9.11
N GLU A 420 4.20 4.17 9.78
CA GLU A 420 5.15 5.22 9.41
C GLU A 420 6.61 4.74 9.51
N ARG A 421 6.95 4.00 10.57
CA ARG A 421 8.28 3.40 10.73
C ARG A 421 8.57 2.38 9.63
N ILE A 422 7.57 1.58 9.24
CA ILE A 422 7.71 0.62 8.13
C ILE A 422 7.86 1.37 6.79
N ALA A 423 7.08 2.43 6.57
CA ALA A 423 7.19 3.29 5.40
C ALA A 423 8.61 3.89 5.29
N LYS A 424 9.19 4.41 6.39
CA LYS A 424 10.60 4.86 6.46
C LYS A 424 11.58 3.78 6.03
N LYS A 425 11.32 2.52 6.36
CA LYS A 425 12.21 1.40 5.97
C LYS A 425 12.10 1.09 4.49
N PHE A 426 10.90 1.09 3.93
CA PHE A 426 10.73 0.92 2.49
C PHE A 426 11.30 2.10 1.70
N ASP A 427 11.01 3.32 2.15
CA ASP A 427 11.39 4.58 1.52
C ASP A 427 11.73 5.63 2.60
N PRO A 428 13.02 5.79 2.96
CA PRO A 428 13.47 6.75 3.98
C PRO A 428 13.13 8.21 3.67
N LEU A 429 12.85 8.50 2.40
CA LEU A 429 12.70 9.82 1.83
C LEU A 429 11.22 10.22 1.65
N ALA A 430 10.33 9.26 1.41
CA ALA A 430 8.87 9.47 1.44
C ALA A 430 8.33 9.86 2.82
N ALA A 431 8.97 9.39 3.89
CA ALA A 431 8.43 9.52 5.24
C ALA A 431 8.58 10.91 5.87
N THR A 432 9.36 11.79 5.25
CA THR A 432 9.49 13.21 5.60
C THR A 432 8.55 14.12 4.82
N SER A 433 7.79 13.58 3.86
CA SER A 433 6.75 14.31 3.13
C SER A 433 5.49 14.46 3.99
N PRO A 434 4.78 15.60 3.94
CA PRO A 434 3.51 15.83 4.64
C PRO A 434 2.33 15.03 4.02
N ARG A 435 2.52 13.73 3.80
CA ARG A 435 1.48 12.81 3.30
C ARG A 435 0.45 12.53 4.38
N ASP A 436 -0.82 12.40 3.99
CA ASP A 436 -1.90 12.00 4.89
C ASP A 436 -1.59 10.60 5.47
N ARG A 437 -2.00 10.37 6.72
CA ARG A 437 -1.91 9.10 7.48
C ARG A 437 -2.26 7.90 6.61
N ASP A 438 -3.36 8.07 5.91
CA ASP A 438 -4.01 7.11 5.05
C ASP A 438 -3.14 6.66 3.86
N GLU A 439 -2.35 7.59 3.31
CA GLU A 439 -1.42 7.31 2.21
C GLU A 439 -0.19 6.52 2.68
N LYS A 440 0.29 6.78 3.91
CA LYS A 440 1.42 6.04 4.48
C LYS A 440 1.04 4.58 4.75
N ILE A 441 -0.17 4.34 5.26
CA ILE A 441 -0.71 2.99 5.47
C ILE A 441 -0.81 2.26 4.13
N ASP A 442 -1.41 2.90 3.13
CA ASP A 442 -1.58 2.31 1.80
C ASP A 442 -0.25 2.04 1.11
N LEU A 443 0.74 2.93 1.25
CA LEU A 443 2.09 2.73 0.74
C LEU A 443 2.70 1.44 1.30
N VAL A 444 2.63 1.25 2.62
CA VAL A 444 3.13 0.02 3.26
C VAL A 444 2.35 -1.19 2.78
N GLN A 445 1.02 -1.13 2.74
CA GLN A 445 0.20 -2.25 2.29
C GLN A 445 0.50 -2.62 0.83
N LYS A 446 0.64 -1.63 -0.07
CA LYS A 446 1.02 -1.82 -1.48
C LYS A 446 2.43 -2.38 -1.61
N LYS A 447 3.39 -1.89 -0.81
CA LYS A 447 4.77 -2.43 -0.79
C LYS A 447 4.79 -3.88 -0.31
N LEU A 448 4.06 -4.21 0.75
CA LEU A 448 3.89 -5.59 1.24
C LEU A 448 3.22 -6.49 0.20
N ALA A 449 2.15 -6.01 -0.46
CA ALA A 449 1.46 -6.77 -1.50
C ALA A 449 2.37 -7.09 -2.71
N ASN A 450 3.30 -6.19 -3.03
CA ASN A 450 4.24 -6.31 -4.14
C ASN A 450 5.57 -7.01 -3.78
N LEU A 451 5.74 -7.49 -2.53
CA LEU A 451 6.92 -8.28 -2.18
C LEU A 451 6.91 -9.63 -2.92
N GLU A 452 8.08 -10.02 -3.43
CA GLU A 452 8.24 -11.25 -4.23
C GLU A 452 8.16 -12.51 -3.38
N GLU A 453 8.61 -12.46 -2.12
CA GLU A 453 8.60 -13.58 -1.17
C GLU A 453 7.62 -13.34 -0.01
N GLU A 454 7.47 -14.34 0.86
CA GLU A 454 6.55 -14.26 1.99
C GLU A 454 6.97 -13.16 2.98
N TRP A 455 5.98 -12.54 3.63
CA TRP A 455 6.20 -11.59 4.72
C TRP A 455 5.35 -11.90 5.96
N LEU A 456 5.79 -11.43 7.12
CA LEU A 456 5.10 -11.58 8.41
C LEU A 456 4.86 -10.21 9.05
N LEU A 457 3.62 -9.96 9.45
CA LEU A 457 3.22 -8.76 10.18
C LEU A 457 2.68 -9.15 11.56
N VAL A 458 3.25 -8.60 12.63
CA VAL A 458 2.79 -8.82 14.00
C VAL A 458 2.14 -7.57 14.56
N PHE A 459 0.90 -7.69 15.03
CA PHE A 459 0.20 -6.68 15.82
C PHE A 459 0.17 -7.16 17.28
N ASP A 460 0.90 -6.48 18.15
CA ASP A 460 1.03 -6.85 19.57
C ASP A 460 0.19 -5.93 20.47
N ASN A 461 -0.43 -6.46 21.52
CA ASN A 461 -1.21 -5.71 22.53
C ASN A 461 -2.51 -5.07 22.03
N TYR A 462 -3.22 -5.72 21.09
CA TYR A 462 -4.55 -5.25 20.68
C TYR A 462 -5.62 -5.62 21.71
N ASP A 463 -5.62 -4.88 22.81
CA ASP A 463 -6.42 -5.18 24.00
C ASP A 463 -7.65 -4.28 24.17
N ASP A 464 -7.81 -3.19 23.43
CA ASP A 464 -8.98 -2.31 23.54
C ASP A 464 -9.71 -2.22 22.20
N LEU A 465 -10.71 -3.07 22.03
CA LEU A 465 -11.51 -3.14 20.79
C LEU A 465 -12.51 -1.99 20.66
N SER A 466 -12.74 -1.22 21.73
CA SER A 466 -13.65 -0.07 21.77
C SER A 466 -12.99 1.19 21.23
N SER A 467 -11.73 1.44 21.54
CA SER A 467 -11.05 2.69 21.14
C SER A 467 -10.81 2.80 19.64
N TYR A 468 -10.47 1.70 18.95
CA TYR A 468 -10.31 1.73 17.49
C TYR A 468 -10.44 0.34 16.83
N LYS A 469 -10.62 0.34 15.50
CA LYS A 469 -10.74 -0.88 14.70
C LYS A 469 -9.44 -1.15 13.92
N LEU A 470 -8.95 -2.38 14.01
CA LEU A 470 -7.72 -2.80 13.33
C LEU A 470 -7.92 -3.09 11.83
N ARG A 471 -9.16 -3.32 11.38
CA ARG A 471 -9.48 -3.71 10.00
C ARG A 471 -8.86 -2.83 8.90
N PRO A 472 -8.84 -1.49 9.00
CA PRO A 472 -8.23 -0.61 7.98
C PRO A 472 -6.73 -0.86 7.77
N TYR A 473 -6.04 -1.41 8.77
CA TYR A 473 -4.60 -1.66 8.72
C TYR A 473 -4.22 -3.03 8.16
N LEU A 474 -5.17 -3.95 8.02
CA LEU A 474 -4.89 -5.30 7.55
C LEU A 474 -4.77 -5.30 6.02
N PRO A 475 -3.64 -5.76 5.43
CA PRO A 475 -3.53 -5.89 3.99
C PRO A 475 -4.64 -6.76 3.40
N THR A 476 -5.16 -6.36 2.25
CA THR A 476 -6.26 -7.05 1.56
C THR A 476 -5.76 -8.16 0.62
N ASN A 477 -4.49 -8.10 0.22
CA ASN A 477 -3.80 -9.04 -0.66
C ASN A 477 -2.30 -9.13 -0.30
N GLY A 478 -1.56 -10.03 -0.95
CA GLY A 478 -0.12 -10.24 -0.74
C GLY A 478 0.25 -11.58 -0.11
N ARG A 479 1.52 -11.97 -0.29
CA ARG A 479 2.08 -13.24 0.19
C ARG A 479 2.39 -13.21 1.70
N GLY A 480 1.43 -12.77 2.51
CA GLY A 480 1.65 -12.43 3.90
C GLY A 480 1.01 -13.36 4.92
N PHE A 481 1.53 -13.33 6.14
CA PHE A 481 0.89 -13.88 7.34
C PHE A 481 0.80 -12.81 8.42
N ILE A 482 -0.25 -12.89 9.24
CA ILE A 482 -0.49 -11.91 10.31
C ILE A 482 -0.65 -12.62 11.65
N ILE A 483 0.10 -12.18 12.66
CA ILE A 483 -0.10 -12.59 14.06
C ILE A 483 -0.69 -11.41 14.83
N LEU A 484 -1.75 -11.65 15.58
CA LEU A 484 -2.40 -10.69 16.47
C LEU A 484 -2.33 -11.21 17.91
N THR A 485 -1.80 -10.43 18.85
CA THR A 485 -1.86 -10.78 20.28
C THR A 485 -2.94 -9.95 20.98
N SER A 486 -3.77 -10.59 21.82
CA SER A 486 -4.86 -9.91 22.54
C SER A 486 -5.21 -10.62 23.85
N ARG A 487 -5.80 -9.88 24.80
CA ARG A 487 -6.43 -10.40 26.02
C ARG A 487 -7.88 -10.81 25.79
N HIS A 488 -8.58 -10.21 24.84
CA HIS A 488 -10.03 -10.34 24.70
C HIS A 488 -10.44 -11.43 23.71
N GLU A 489 -11.37 -12.28 24.10
CA GLU A 489 -11.92 -13.33 23.23
C GLU A 489 -12.60 -12.76 21.98
N ALA A 490 -13.20 -11.57 22.08
CA ALA A 490 -13.81 -10.85 20.95
C ALA A 490 -12.82 -10.57 19.79
N SER A 491 -11.50 -10.59 20.05
CA SER A 491 -10.48 -10.51 19.00
C SER A 491 -10.49 -11.71 18.03
N GLY A 492 -11.14 -12.82 18.42
CA GLY A 492 -11.37 -13.97 17.55
C GLY A 492 -12.16 -13.65 16.28
N GLY A 493 -12.92 -12.55 16.24
CA GLY A 493 -13.58 -12.07 15.02
C GLY A 493 -12.63 -11.66 13.88
N TYR A 494 -11.32 -11.56 14.14
CA TYR A 494 -10.29 -11.36 13.13
C TYR A 494 -9.71 -12.68 12.59
N ALA A 495 -9.87 -13.79 13.31
CA ALA A 495 -9.47 -15.12 12.85
C ALA A 495 -10.47 -15.65 11.80
N ARG A 496 -9.98 -16.45 10.83
CA ARG A 496 -10.89 -17.12 9.89
C ARG A 496 -11.64 -18.27 10.59
N PRO A 497 -12.98 -18.36 10.47
CA PRO A 497 -13.79 -19.34 11.23
C PRO A 497 -13.45 -20.82 10.97
N GLU A 498 -12.89 -21.15 9.80
CA GLU A 498 -12.83 -22.54 9.33
C GLU A 498 -11.49 -23.28 9.58
N LYS A 499 -10.49 -22.66 10.24
CA LYS A 499 -9.11 -23.22 10.27
C LYS A 499 -8.33 -23.20 11.60
N GLY A 500 -8.95 -22.95 12.76
CA GLY A 500 -8.21 -22.99 14.03
C GLY A 500 -7.18 -21.86 14.19
N ASN A 501 -7.41 -20.73 13.52
CA ASN A 501 -6.56 -19.53 13.57
C ASN A 501 -6.79 -18.67 14.84
N PHE A 502 -7.38 -19.25 15.86
CA PHE A 502 -7.53 -18.66 17.19
C PHE A 502 -6.91 -19.63 18.19
N LEU A 503 -5.88 -19.18 18.90
CA LEU A 503 -5.04 -20.02 19.74
C LEU A 503 -4.99 -19.44 21.15
N ALA A 504 -5.63 -20.15 22.07
CA ALA A 504 -5.54 -19.86 23.49
C ALA A 504 -4.16 -20.31 24.02
N VAL A 505 -3.38 -19.39 24.58
CA VAL A 505 -2.06 -19.71 25.14
C VAL A 505 -2.24 -20.35 26.53
N PRO A 506 -1.78 -21.60 26.75
CA PRO A 506 -2.02 -22.30 28.01
C PRO A 506 -1.19 -21.71 29.17
N SER A 507 -1.43 -22.15 30.41
CA SER A 507 -0.54 -21.84 31.54
C SER A 507 0.83 -22.55 31.40
N MET A 508 1.85 -22.10 32.13
CA MET A 508 3.19 -22.72 32.16
C MET A 508 3.38 -23.71 33.31
N GLU A 509 2.30 -24.20 33.94
CA GLU A 509 2.40 -25.19 35.04
C GLU A 509 3.08 -26.49 34.58
N HIS A 510 2.81 -26.91 33.34
CA HIS A 510 3.32 -28.16 32.77
C HIS A 510 4.16 -27.97 31.50
N ASP A 511 4.09 -26.79 30.86
CA ASP A 511 4.81 -26.48 29.60
C ASP A 511 5.82 -25.33 29.80
N GLY A 512 7.09 -25.70 30.00
CA GLY A 512 8.22 -24.76 30.04
C GLY A 512 8.53 -24.10 31.37
N GLY A 513 7.58 -24.04 32.32
CA GLY A 513 7.78 -23.36 33.61
C GLY A 513 8.91 -23.96 34.45
N HIS A 514 9.02 -25.29 34.48
CA HIS A 514 10.11 -25.99 35.16
C HIS A 514 11.48 -25.63 34.60
N VAL A 515 11.59 -25.57 33.27
CA VAL A 515 12.82 -25.23 32.56
C VAL A 515 13.20 -23.77 32.82
N LEU A 516 12.21 -22.87 32.82
CA LEU A 516 12.42 -21.46 33.14
C LEU A 516 12.98 -21.27 34.56
N LEU A 517 12.36 -21.90 35.55
CA LEU A 517 12.82 -21.84 36.95
C LEU A 517 14.20 -22.49 37.13
N GLN A 518 14.45 -23.63 36.50
CA GLN A 518 15.75 -24.32 36.57
C GLN A 518 16.88 -23.46 35.99
N ASN A 519 16.61 -22.73 34.90
CA ASN A 519 17.61 -21.85 34.28
C ASN A 519 17.91 -20.61 35.15
N LYS A 520 16.93 -20.11 35.91
CA LYS A 520 17.08 -18.90 36.72
C LYS A 520 17.51 -19.16 38.17
N LEU A 521 17.18 -20.32 38.73
CA LEU A 521 17.41 -20.66 40.13
C LEU A 521 18.33 -21.88 40.23
N SER A 522 19.57 -21.66 40.68
CA SER A 522 20.51 -22.75 40.94
C SER A 522 20.20 -23.45 42.27
N GLY A 523 20.40 -24.77 42.34
CA GLY A 523 20.28 -25.55 43.59
C GLY A 523 18.85 -25.91 44.04
N THR A 524 17.83 -25.70 43.21
CA THR A 524 16.43 -26.07 43.52
C THR A 524 16.12 -27.51 43.10
N ASN A 525 15.19 -28.19 43.78
CA ASN A 525 14.68 -29.50 43.36
C ASN A 525 13.37 -29.40 42.56
N GLU A 526 12.96 -30.49 41.91
CA GLU A 526 11.78 -30.50 41.02
C GLU A 526 10.46 -30.33 41.78
N GLN A 527 10.37 -30.84 43.00
CA GLN A 527 9.19 -30.72 43.84
C GLN A 527 8.96 -29.26 44.27
N GLU A 528 10.01 -28.58 44.74
CA GLU A 528 9.97 -27.15 45.07
C GLU A 528 9.54 -26.29 43.87
N ARG A 529 10.08 -26.59 42.68
CA ARG A 529 9.68 -25.90 41.44
C ARG A 529 8.21 -26.17 41.10
N SER A 530 7.72 -27.40 41.26
CA SER A 530 6.31 -27.76 40.99
C SER A 530 5.37 -26.98 41.91
N GLU A 531 5.69 -26.93 43.20
CA GLU A 531 4.88 -26.25 44.22
C GLU A 531 4.82 -24.74 43.96
N LEU A 532 5.95 -24.13 43.60
CA LEU A 532 6.01 -22.73 43.20
C LEU A 532 5.17 -22.47 41.94
N LEU A 533 5.28 -23.30 40.90
CA LEU A 533 4.51 -23.13 39.66
C LEU A 533 3.01 -23.25 39.89
N GLN A 534 2.59 -24.26 40.66
CA GLN A 534 1.18 -24.46 41.02
C GLN A 534 0.66 -23.26 41.82
N ARG A 535 1.47 -22.72 42.75
CA ARG A 535 1.08 -21.55 43.51
C ARG A 535 0.93 -20.31 42.66
N LEU A 536 1.81 -20.16 41.66
CA LEU A 536 1.81 -19.04 40.73
C LEU A 536 0.80 -19.16 39.58
N GLY A 537 0.02 -20.26 39.53
CA GLY A 537 -0.94 -20.54 38.46
C GLY A 537 -0.30 -20.68 37.07
N GLY A 538 1.01 -20.97 37.02
CA GLY A 538 1.76 -21.03 35.77
C GLY A 538 1.82 -19.73 34.96
N LEU A 539 1.62 -18.55 35.57
CA LEU A 539 1.70 -17.29 34.83
C LEU A 539 3.16 -16.89 34.57
N ALA A 540 3.54 -16.76 33.29
CA ALA A 540 4.93 -16.52 32.88
C ALA A 540 5.56 -15.31 33.58
N LEU A 541 4.85 -14.17 33.66
CA LEU A 541 5.33 -12.97 34.33
C LEU A 541 5.51 -13.17 35.85
N ALA A 542 4.59 -13.85 36.52
CA ALA A 542 4.69 -14.11 37.97
C ALA A 542 5.86 -15.05 38.29
N ILE A 543 6.09 -16.05 37.44
CA ILE A 543 7.22 -16.97 37.54
C ILE A 543 8.54 -16.20 37.38
N ASP A 544 8.62 -15.32 36.39
CA ASP A 544 9.81 -14.50 36.14
C ASP A 544 10.12 -13.57 37.32
N GLN A 545 9.10 -12.89 37.86
CA GLN A 545 9.21 -12.01 39.02
C GLN A 545 9.60 -12.76 40.29
N ALA A 546 8.98 -13.92 40.55
CA ALA A 546 9.33 -14.77 41.69
C ALA A 546 10.79 -15.24 41.60
N ALA A 547 11.22 -15.71 40.43
CA ALA A 547 12.60 -16.13 40.21
C ALA A 547 13.59 -14.97 40.36
N ALA A 548 13.26 -13.78 39.86
CA ALA A 548 14.07 -12.58 40.05
C ALA A 548 14.19 -12.21 41.54
N TYR A 549 13.08 -12.21 42.27
CA TYR A 549 13.05 -11.94 43.71
C TYR A 549 13.88 -12.93 44.51
N ILE A 550 13.70 -14.23 44.27
CA ILE A 550 14.45 -15.32 44.91
C ILE A 550 15.94 -15.16 44.64
N SER A 551 16.33 -14.93 43.38
CA SER A 551 17.73 -14.76 42.99
C SER A 551 18.35 -13.50 43.60
N PHE A 552 17.62 -12.38 43.64
CA PHE A 552 18.10 -11.11 44.17
C PHE A 552 18.39 -11.19 45.67
N HIS A 553 17.50 -11.83 46.43
CA HIS A 553 17.66 -11.99 47.88
C HIS A 553 18.41 -13.27 48.30
N LYS A 554 18.76 -14.14 47.35
CA LYS A 554 19.35 -15.46 47.59
C LYS A 554 18.51 -16.31 48.57
N LEU A 555 17.19 -16.27 48.41
CA LEU A 555 16.25 -17.02 49.24
C LEU A 555 16.09 -18.47 48.76
N SER A 556 15.62 -19.34 49.64
CA SER A 556 15.07 -20.63 49.23
C SER A 556 13.64 -20.46 48.68
N ILE A 557 13.15 -21.40 47.87
CA ILE A 557 11.75 -21.40 47.41
C ILE A 557 10.77 -21.41 48.60
N PRO A 558 10.97 -22.24 49.65
CA PRO A 558 10.11 -22.21 50.85
C PRO A 558 10.05 -20.85 51.55
N ASP A 559 11.20 -20.16 51.71
CA ASP A 559 11.23 -18.85 52.37
C ASP A 559 10.49 -17.79 51.55
N PHE A 560 10.64 -17.84 50.22
CA PHE A 560 9.87 -17.01 49.31
C PHE A 560 8.37 -17.27 49.43
N MET A 561 7.96 -18.54 49.46
CA MET A 561 6.56 -18.94 49.59
C MET A 561 5.94 -18.42 50.89
N ALA A 562 6.66 -18.50 52.01
CA ALA A 562 6.21 -17.94 53.28
C ALA A 562 6.03 -16.41 53.23
N ALA A 563 6.98 -15.70 52.61
CA ALA A 563 6.90 -14.25 52.40
C ALA A 563 5.73 -13.87 51.46
N TYR A 564 5.52 -14.66 50.41
CA TYR A 564 4.42 -14.51 49.46
C TYR A 564 3.06 -14.66 50.14
N GLU A 565 2.86 -15.70 50.96
CA GLU A 565 1.60 -15.89 51.70
C GLU A 565 1.30 -14.72 52.64
N SER A 566 2.30 -14.32 53.42
CA SER A 566 2.18 -13.17 54.33
C SER A 566 1.78 -11.90 53.58
N ARG A 567 2.35 -11.68 52.38
CA ARG A 567 2.04 -10.51 51.56
C ARG A 567 0.65 -10.59 50.93
N LYS A 568 0.27 -11.74 50.37
CA LYS A 568 -1.04 -11.97 49.76
C LYS A 568 -2.18 -11.65 50.74
N VAL A 569 -2.06 -12.11 51.99
CA VAL A 569 -3.03 -11.81 53.05
C VAL A 569 -3.12 -10.30 53.34
N LYS A 570 -1.97 -9.60 53.41
CA LYS A 570 -1.96 -8.14 53.65
C LYS A 570 -2.62 -7.36 52.52
N ILE A 571 -2.43 -7.78 51.27
CA ILE A 571 -3.08 -7.17 50.09
C ILE A 571 -4.59 -7.38 50.20
N LEU A 572 -5.05 -8.62 50.41
CA LEU A 572 -6.48 -8.94 50.56
C LEU A 572 -7.17 -8.20 51.72
N GLN A 573 -6.44 -7.87 52.78
CA GLN A 573 -6.98 -7.10 53.91
C GLN A 573 -7.13 -5.59 53.64
N HIS A 574 -6.40 -5.03 52.67
CA HIS A 574 -6.37 -3.58 52.41
C HIS A 574 -7.09 -3.15 51.13
N TYR A 575 -7.47 -4.10 50.27
CA TYR A 575 -8.14 -3.82 48.99
C TYR A 575 -9.57 -4.39 49.02
N GLU A 576 -10.58 -3.51 48.92
CA GLU A 576 -11.98 -3.91 48.77
C GLU A 576 -12.22 -4.53 47.37
N GLU A 577 -12.94 -5.65 47.30
CA GLU A 577 -13.14 -6.46 46.08
C GLU A 577 -13.84 -5.71 44.92
N THR A 578 -14.43 -4.54 45.18
CA THR A 578 -15.36 -3.83 44.29
C THR A 578 -14.72 -2.88 43.27
N ASP A 579 -13.48 -2.43 43.47
CA ASP A 579 -12.89 -1.31 42.68
C ASP A 579 -11.99 -1.73 41.50
N TRP A 580 -11.75 -3.03 41.34
CA TRP A 580 -10.92 -3.51 40.23
C TRP A 580 -11.80 -3.58 38.97
N GLU A 581 -11.73 -2.60 38.07
CA GLU A 581 -12.44 -2.68 36.76
C GLU A 581 -12.06 -3.94 35.99
N TYR A 582 -10.83 -4.37 36.19
CA TYR A 582 -10.24 -5.59 35.67
C TYR A 582 -10.92 -6.85 36.28
N ASN A 583 -11.91 -6.75 37.19
CA ASN A 583 -12.64 -7.89 37.80
C ASN A 583 -13.97 -8.16 37.08
N LYS A 584 -14.46 -7.21 36.28
CA LYS A 584 -15.80 -7.29 35.69
C LYS A 584 -15.93 -8.42 34.66
N HIS A 585 -14.82 -8.96 34.15
CA HIS A 585 -14.81 -9.91 33.01
C HIS A 585 -14.03 -11.21 33.27
N PHE A 586 -13.49 -11.43 34.47
CA PHE A 586 -12.73 -12.65 34.80
C PHE A 586 -13.51 -13.57 35.72
N ASN A 587 -13.35 -14.89 35.52
CA ASN A 587 -13.84 -15.89 36.45
C ASN A 587 -12.96 -15.95 37.72
N ASP A 588 -13.43 -16.62 38.76
CA ASP A 588 -12.75 -16.62 40.06
C ASP A 588 -11.34 -17.24 40.03
N SER A 589 -11.07 -18.15 39.09
CA SER A 589 -9.73 -18.71 38.87
C SER A 589 -8.77 -17.66 38.27
N GLU A 590 -9.23 -16.92 37.27
CA GLU A 590 -8.47 -15.84 36.62
C GLU A 590 -8.18 -14.68 37.59
N LYS A 591 -9.12 -14.36 38.48
CA LYS A 591 -8.92 -13.38 39.57
C LYS A 591 -7.80 -13.82 40.52
N GLN A 592 -7.75 -15.10 40.90
CA GLN A 592 -6.68 -15.62 41.75
C GLN A 592 -5.31 -15.59 41.07
N ILE A 593 -5.24 -15.83 39.76
CA ILE A 593 -4.01 -15.75 38.96
C ILE A 593 -3.53 -14.30 38.86
N ALA A 594 -4.43 -13.35 38.58
CA ALA A 594 -4.11 -11.92 38.54
C ALA A 594 -3.61 -11.41 39.91
N LEU A 595 -4.26 -11.80 41.00
CA LEU A 595 -3.83 -11.50 42.36
C LEU A 595 -2.45 -12.06 42.68
N THR A 596 -2.12 -13.24 42.13
CA THR A 596 -0.83 -13.88 42.35
C THR A 596 0.30 -13.08 41.70
N ALA A 597 0.09 -12.68 40.45
CA ALA A 597 1.04 -11.86 39.72
C ALA A 597 1.20 -10.45 40.33
N TYR A 598 0.10 -9.88 40.82
CA TYR A 598 0.13 -8.62 41.58
C TYR A 598 0.91 -8.77 42.88
N THR A 599 0.76 -9.90 43.58
CA THR A 599 1.48 -10.18 44.83
C THR A 599 2.97 -10.29 44.60
N THR A 600 3.41 -11.04 43.58
CA THR A 600 4.84 -11.17 43.24
C THR A 600 5.44 -9.82 42.85
N TRP A 601 4.70 -9.02 42.07
CA TRP A 601 5.11 -7.66 41.74
C TRP A 601 5.21 -6.75 42.96
N GLU A 602 4.20 -6.74 43.82
CA GLU A 602 4.17 -5.88 45.02
C GLU A 602 5.32 -6.26 45.98
N MET A 603 5.66 -7.53 46.09
CA MET A 603 6.84 -7.98 46.81
C MET A 603 8.12 -7.35 46.24
N SER A 604 8.34 -7.44 44.93
CA SER A 604 9.48 -6.81 44.26
C SER A 604 9.48 -5.28 44.42
N PHE A 605 8.32 -4.64 44.26
CA PHE A 605 8.16 -3.19 44.39
C PHE A 605 8.51 -2.71 45.81
N GLN A 606 8.14 -3.45 46.84
CA GLN A 606 8.48 -3.09 48.22
C GLN A 606 9.99 -3.09 48.51
N GLN A 607 10.77 -3.84 47.73
CA GLN A 607 12.23 -3.98 47.86
C GLN A 607 13.01 -2.92 47.08
N VAL A 608 12.32 -2.00 46.41
CA VAL A 608 12.96 -0.82 45.83
C VAL A 608 13.54 0.00 46.99
N GLU A 609 14.85 -0.15 47.19
CA GLU A 609 15.73 0.58 48.11
C GLU A 609 15.23 0.67 49.57
N PRO A 610 15.29 -0.44 50.33
CA PRO A 610 14.75 -0.51 51.69
C PRO A 610 15.49 0.38 52.72
N ALA A 611 16.69 0.87 52.39
CA ALA A 611 17.56 1.61 53.31
C ALA A 611 17.30 3.14 53.34
N ASN A 612 16.56 3.71 52.38
CA ASN A 612 16.31 5.15 52.30
C ASN A 612 14.83 5.45 51.97
N PRO A 613 13.99 5.77 52.98
CA PRO A 613 12.57 6.04 52.79
C PRO A 613 12.26 7.18 51.80
N GLY A 614 13.06 8.25 51.79
CA GLY A 614 12.84 9.38 50.87
C GLY A 614 13.14 9.02 49.42
N ARG A 615 14.18 8.22 49.18
CA ARG A 615 14.53 7.73 47.84
C ARG A 615 13.47 6.75 47.31
N LYS A 616 12.93 5.90 48.18
CA LYS A 616 11.80 5.01 47.85
C LYS A 616 10.54 5.77 47.44
N GLU A 617 10.21 6.87 48.11
CA GLU A 617 9.08 7.72 47.74
C GLU A 617 9.28 8.36 46.36
N CYS A 618 10.49 8.82 46.06
CA CYS A 618 10.83 9.37 44.74
C CYS A 618 10.69 8.32 43.61
N ILE A 619 11.17 7.09 43.82
CA ILE A 619 11.03 6.01 42.83
C ILE A 619 9.56 5.59 42.68
N THR A 620 8.79 5.63 43.77
CA THR A 620 7.34 5.37 43.72
C THR A 620 6.63 6.41 42.85
N GLN A 621 6.94 7.70 43.02
CA GLN A 621 6.37 8.77 42.19
C GLN A 621 6.79 8.62 40.72
N PHE A 622 8.08 8.33 40.47
CA PHE A 622 8.60 8.08 39.12
C PHE A 622 7.85 6.96 38.39
N LEU A 623 7.64 5.82 39.05
CA LEU A 623 6.88 4.70 38.48
C LEU A 623 5.39 5.03 38.32
N SER A 624 4.81 5.78 39.25
CA SER A 624 3.39 6.17 39.21
C SER A 624 3.09 7.10 38.04
N ILE A 625 3.96 8.08 37.79
CA ILE A 625 3.87 8.97 36.61
C ILE A 625 4.08 8.16 35.32
N SER A 626 5.11 7.30 35.30
CA SER A 626 5.39 6.43 34.16
C SER A 626 4.21 5.50 33.82
N ALA A 627 3.36 5.18 34.80
CA ALA A 627 2.17 4.38 34.56
C ALA A 627 1.08 5.12 33.77
N PHE A 628 1.06 6.45 33.72
CA PHE A 628 0.12 7.18 32.85
C PHE A 628 0.64 7.37 31.43
N LEU A 629 1.94 7.19 31.23
CA LEU A 629 2.57 7.24 29.92
C LEU A 629 2.34 5.93 29.13
N HIS A 630 2.53 6.01 27.81
CA HIS A 630 2.65 4.83 26.96
C HIS A 630 3.66 3.81 27.53
N PRO A 631 3.29 2.51 27.65
CA PRO A 631 4.08 1.51 28.37
C PRO A 631 5.42 1.18 27.72
N ALA A 632 5.53 1.35 26.40
CA ALA A 632 6.75 1.09 25.66
C ALA A 632 7.58 2.37 25.45
N ARG A 633 8.91 2.23 25.58
CA ARG A 633 9.93 3.23 25.24
C ARG A 633 9.76 4.59 25.92
N ILE A 634 9.64 4.61 27.24
CA ILE A 634 9.65 5.85 28.02
C ILE A 634 11.08 6.36 28.12
N GLY A 635 11.36 7.49 27.48
CA GLY A 635 12.70 8.08 27.35
C GLY A 635 13.13 8.97 28.52
N GLU A 636 14.44 8.93 28.81
CA GLU A 636 15.12 9.79 29.79
C GLU A 636 14.91 11.27 29.49
N HIS A 637 14.87 11.65 28.21
CA HIS A 637 14.66 13.03 27.78
C HIS A 637 13.34 13.61 28.29
N ILE A 638 12.27 12.82 28.42
CA ILE A 638 10.98 13.33 28.93
C ILE A 638 11.15 13.87 30.36
N PHE A 639 11.89 13.15 31.20
CA PHE A 639 12.13 13.55 32.59
C PHE A 639 13.19 14.64 32.71
N ARG A 640 14.26 14.54 31.92
CA ARG A 640 15.36 15.51 31.92
C ARG A 640 14.90 16.89 31.47
N GLU A 641 14.20 16.98 30.35
CA GLU A 641 13.75 18.28 29.83
C GLU A 641 12.66 18.89 30.72
N TYR A 642 11.81 18.07 31.35
CA TYR A 642 10.86 18.52 32.35
C TYR A 642 11.55 19.05 33.63
N HIS A 643 12.63 18.40 34.07
CA HIS A 643 13.46 18.87 35.19
C HIS A 643 14.08 20.25 34.88
N ASP A 644 14.65 20.43 33.69
CA ASP A 644 15.37 21.66 33.33
C ASP A 644 14.43 22.87 33.14
N THR A 645 13.13 22.61 32.95
CA THR A 645 12.12 23.64 32.70
C THR A 645 11.26 23.98 33.93
N THR A 646 11.24 23.13 34.97
CA THR A 646 10.38 23.31 36.15
C THR A 646 11.18 23.32 37.46
N HIS A 647 10.78 24.19 38.40
CA HIS A 647 11.45 24.32 39.71
C HIS A 647 10.92 23.37 40.81
N SER A 648 9.96 22.47 40.52
CA SER A 648 8.96 22.08 41.55
C SER A 648 8.79 20.59 41.88
N SER A 649 9.43 19.64 41.21
CA SER A 649 9.22 18.20 41.48
C SER A 649 10.41 17.59 42.24
N GLY A 650 10.34 17.63 43.57
CA GLY A 650 11.39 17.11 44.46
C GLY A 650 11.78 15.64 44.22
N TRP A 651 10.91 14.84 43.57
CA TRP A 651 11.21 13.45 43.23
C TRP A 651 12.22 13.29 42.09
N LEU A 652 12.40 14.31 41.21
CA LEU A 652 13.42 14.31 40.17
C LEU A 652 14.83 14.52 40.72
N GLU A 653 14.97 14.95 41.98
CA GLU A 653 16.28 15.06 42.66
C GLU A 653 17.02 13.72 42.69
N LEU A 654 16.28 12.60 42.59
CA LEU A 654 16.79 11.24 42.39
C LEU A 654 17.84 11.13 41.27
N PHE A 655 17.77 12.00 40.26
CA PHE A 655 18.62 11.99 39.07
C PHE A 655 19.58 13.19 39.00
N THR A 656 19.84 13.87 40.12
CA THR A 656 20.71 15.06 40.18
C THR A 656 21.86 14.91 41.21
N SER A 657 22.86 15.79 41.13
CA SER A 657 23.89 15.95 42.16
C SER A 657 23.82 17.32 42.83
N ILE A 658 23.84 17.38 44.17
CA ILE A 658 23.98 18.62 44.94
C ILE A 658 25.44 19.06 44.88
N SER A 659 25.75 20.20 44.24
CA SER A 659 27.09 20.79 44.35
C SER A 659 27.17 21.64 45.62
N ASN A 660 27.81 21.13 46.67
CA ASN A 660 28.21 21.94 47.81
C ASN A 660 29.39 22.82 47.41
N ASN A 661 29.14 24.07 47.05
CA ASN A 661 30.16 25.11 46.97
C ASN A 661 29.58 26.43 47.51
N GLY A 662 30.09 26.85 48.67
CA GLY A 662 30.00 28.23 49.15
C GLY A 662 29.26 28.41 50.46
N ASP A 663 30.02 28.60 51.54
CA ASP A 663 29.59 29.14 52.83
C ASP A 663 28.79 30.45 52.68
N GLY A 664 27.79 30.62 53.54
CA GLY A 664 27.05 31.88 53.70
C GLY A 664 25.67 31.67 54.29
N ASP A 665 25.54 32.00 55.57
CA ASP A 665 24.31 32.02 56.36
C ASP A 665 23.12 32.62 55.60
N ASP A 666 21.97 31.94 55.65
CA ASP A 666 20.67 32.55 55.95
C ASP A 666 19.62 31.45 56.19
N GLU A 667 19.25 31.29 57.46
CA GLU A 667 18.08 30.53 57.90
C GLU A 667 16.80 31.18 57.36
N ALA A 668 16.08 30.49 56.45
CA ALA A 668 14.65 30.70 56.25
C ALA A 668 13.98 29.39 55.81
N GLY A 669 13.32 28.71 56.75
CA GLY A 669 12.59 27.46 56.49
C GLY A 669 11.33 27.65 55.63
N PRO A 670 10.82 26.58 54.98
CA PRO A 670 9.63 26.65 54.14
C PRO A 670 8.36 26.58 55.02
N LYS A 671 7.96 27.71 55.57
CA LYS A 671 6.61 27.98 56.07
C LYS A 671 6.18 29.34 55.56
N ASP A 672 5.63 29.38 54.34
CA ASP A 672 4.64 30.35 53.85
C ASP A 672 4.63 30.39 52.32
N SER A 673 3.90 29.48 51.68
CA SER A 673 3.58 29.58 50.24
C SER A 673 2.17 29.12 49.87
N LEU A 674 1.24 29.17 50.83
CA LEU A 674 -0.19 28.87 50.61
C LEU A 674 -1.10 30.11 50.68
N ARG A 675 -0.54 31.33 50.66
CA ARG A 675 -1.34 32.55 50.75
C ARG A 675 -0.82 33.72 49.89
N CYS A 676 -0.52 33.47 48.62
CA CYS A 676 -0.36 34.56 47.63
C CYS A 676 -0.74 34.12 46.19
N ALA A 677 -1.88 33.46 46.02
CA ALA A 677 -2.34 32.97 44.70
C ALA A 677 -3.69 33.55 44.23
N GLN A 678 -4.13 34.68 44.80
CA GLN A 678 -5.44 35.28 44.46
C GLN A 678 -5.40 36.72 43.91
N LYS A 679 -4.23 37.34 43.71
CA LYS A 679 -4.13 38.70 43.13
C LYS A 679 -3.24 38.84 41.89
N THR A 680 -2.81 37.73 41.28
CA THR A 680 -1.87 37.74 40.14
C THR A 680 -2.41 37.10 38.85
N LYS A 681 -3.67 36.61 38.85
CA LYS A 681 -4.28 35.95 37.68
C LYS A 681 -4.31 36.83 36.42
N SER A 682 -4.63 38.13 36.51
CA SER A 682 -4.76 39.00 35.31
C SER A 682 -3.43 39.45 34.69
N LYS A 683 -2.32 39.33 35.42
CA LYS A 683 -0.97 39.67 34.92
C LYS A 683 -0.26 38.43 34.37
N TRP A 684 -0.58 37.25 34.92
CA TRP A 684 -0.12 35.95 34.43
C TRP A 684 -0.84 35.53 33.15
N LEU A 685 -2.17 35.70 33.04
CA LEU A 685 -2.94 35.46 31.81
C LEU A 685 -2.45 36.33 30.63
N ARG A 686 -2.25 37.63 30.85
CA ARG A 686 -1.63 38.54 29.87
C ARG A 686 -0.16 38.24 29.54
N SER A 687 0.52 37.44 30.36
CA SER A 687 1.88 36.92 30.07
C SER A 687 1.81 35.60 29.32
N LEU A 688 0.72 34.85 29.51
CA LEU A 688 0.43 33.56 28.90
C LEU A 688 0.04 33.74 27.42
N CYS A 689 -0.81 34.70 27.04
CA CYS A 689 -1.02 35.01 25.61
C CYS A 689 0.27 35.42 24.90
N ARG A 690 1.11 36.23 25.55
CA ARG A 690 2.45 36.58 25.05
C ARG A 690 3.44 35.40 24.98
N LYS A 691 3.13 34.25 25.61
CA LYS A 691 3.95 33.02 25.61
C LYS A 691 3.36 31.92 24.72
N ILE A 692 2.04 31.84 24.58
CA ILE A 692 1.34 30.91 23.68
C ILE A 692 1.64 31.30 22.21
N ILE A 693 1.78 32.60 21.93
CA ILE A 693 2.10 33.08 20.58
C ILE A 693 3.63 33.18 20.33
N ARG A 694 4.45 33.21 21.40
CA ARG A 694 5.90 33.09 21.29
C ARG A 694 6.34 31.63 21.25
N LYS A 695 7.04 31.22 20.19
CA LYS A 695 7.95 30.07 20.28
C LYS A 695 8.93 30.30 21.45
N PRO A 696 9.10 29.35 22.39
CA PRO A 696 10.22 29.40 23.30
C PRO A 696 11.51 29.20 22.48
N LYS A 697 12.08 30.30 21.99
CA LYS A 697 13.44 30.31 21.44
C LYS A 697 14.34 29.77 22.53
N ARG A 698 15.17 28.80 22.19
CA ARG A 698 16.27 28.32 23.02
C ARG A 698 17.15 29.49 23.47
N THR A 699 16.86 30.08 24.63
CA THR A 699 17.88 30.83 25.37
C THR A 699 18.82 29.78 25.92
N SER A 700 20.04 29.77 25.39
CA SER A 700 21.17 28.97 25.84
C SER A 700 21.15 28.75 27.35
N ARG A 701 21.12 27.48 27.77
CA ARG A 701 21.43 27.00 29.13
C ARG A 701 20.78 27.81 30.26
N PHE A 702 19.53 27.51 30.58
CA PHE A 702 19.13 27.53 32.00
C PHE A 702 19.74 26.29 32.68
N ILE A 703 21.05 26.31 32.91
CA ILE A 703 21.62 25.43 33.94
C ILE A 703 21.22 26.09 35.25
N ILE A 704 20.31 25.48 36.01
CA ILE A 704 20.08 25.88 37.39
C ILE A 704 21.43 25.72 38.11
N PRO A 705 22.03 26.79 38.64
CA PRO A 705 23.30 26.67 39.36
C PRO A 705 23.14 25.66 40.50
N GLY A 706 23.87 24.55 40.42
CA GLY A 706 23.97 23.54 41.47
C GLY A 706 23.08 22.29 41.35
N ARG A 707 22.31 22.10 40.28
CA ARG A 707 21.57 20.85 39.99
C ARG A 707 21.74 20.43 38.53
N GLU A 708 22.67 19.52 38.29
CA GLU A 708 22.94 18.96 36.95
C GLU A 708 22.31 17.55 36.83
N TRP A 709 21.55 17.31 35.75
CA TRP A 709 21.00 15.99 35.46
C TRP A 709 22.10 14.94 35.25
N LYS A 710 22.01 13.81 35.92
CA LYS A 710 22.98 12.70 35.84
C LYS A 710 22.31 11.48 35.20
N GLY A 711 22.48 11.33 33.89
CA GLY A 711 21.97 10.16 33.15
C GLY A 711 22.51 8.81 33.68
N ALA A 712 23.67 8.80 34.35
CA ALA A 712 24.18 7.61 35.06
C ALA A 712 23.29 7.17 36.23
N GLN A 713 22.73 8.10 37.01
CA GLN A 713 21.80 7.79 38.09
C GLN A 713 20.46 7.28 37.55
N PHE A 714 19.97 7.88 36.46
CA PHE A 714 18.78 7.38 35.75
C PHE A 714 18.97 5.93 35.27
N GLN A 715 20.13 5.62 34.69
CA GLN A 715 20.50 4.26 34.30
C GLN A 715 20.63 3.31 35.49
N GLU A 716 21.17 3.78 36.61
CA GLU A 716 21.30 2.96 37.82
C GLU A 716 19.92 2.58 38.39
N VAL A 717 19.02 3.55 38.54
CA VAL A 717 17.66 3.33 39.05
C VAL A 717 16.89 2.39 38.12
N THR A 718 16.88 2.66 36.81
CA THR A 718 16.16 1.83 35.84
C THR A 718 16.74 0.40 35.77
N ARG A 719 18.06 0.23 35.87
CA ARG A 719 18.70 -1.09 35.94
C ARG A 719 18.34 -1.86 37.22
N ASN A 720 18.26 -1.19 38.36
CA ASN A 720 17.84 -1.82 39.62
C ASN A 720 16.37 -2.27 39.55
N LEU A 721 15.50 -1.45 38.94
CA LEU A 721 14.10 -1.81 38.68
C LEU A 721 13.98 -2.98 37.68
N GLU A 722 14.86 -3.04 36.68
CA GLU A 722 14.93 -4.15 35.72
C GLU A 722 15.38 -5.46 36.39
N GLN A 723 16.33 -5.43 37.32
CA GLN A 723 16.75 -6.60 38.11
C GLN A 723 15.63 -7.20 38.97
N LEU A 724 14.64 -6.38 39.35
CA LEU A 724 13.46 -6.79 40.10
C LEU A 724 12.26 -7.16 39.18
N SER A 725 12.45 -7.18 37.86
CA SER A 725 11.40 -7.40 36.85
C SER A 725 10.21 -6.43 36.99
N LEU A 726 10.47 -5.18 37.41
CA LEU A 726 9.45 -4.11 37.53
C LEU A 726 9.34 -3.25 36.26
N VAL A 727 10.46 -3.07 35.57
CA VAL A 727 10.56 -2.47 34.23
C VAL A 727 11.35 -3.41 33.33
N SER A 728 11.35 -3.15 32.02
CA SER A 728 12.07 -3.96 31.04
C SER A 728 12.79 -3.08 30.03
N ASN A 729 13.82 -3.64 29.41
CA ASN A 729 14.47 -3.13 28.20
C ASN A 729 15.06 -1.73 28.39
N THR A 730 16.19 -1.67 29.09
CA THR A 730 16.99 -0.45 29.18
C THR A 730 17.86 -0.28 27.93
N GLY A 731 17.47 0.62 27.03
CA GLY A 731 18.19 0.93 25.79
C GLY A 731 18.87 2.29 25.82
N LYS A 732 19.68 2.61 24.81
CA LYS A 732 20.17 3.97 24.54
C LYS A 732 19.61 4.45 23.21
N TYR A 733 19.15 5.69 23.16
CA TYR A 733 18.96 6.39 21.90
C TYR A 733 20.32 6.81 21.30
N SER A 734 20.32 7.62 20.24
CA SER A 734 21.53 8.29 19.74
C SER A 734 22.23 9.06 20.89
N LYS A 735 23.49 9.46 20.69
CA LYS A 735 24.35 9.99 21.78
C LYS A 735 23.73 11.14 22.60
N ASP A 736 22.72 11.85 22.09
CA ASP A 736 22.19 13.10 22.68
C ASP A 736 20.83 12.93 23.42
N THR A 737 20.09 11.84 23.19
CA THR A 737 18.69 11.67 23.68
C THR A 737 18.55 10.73 24.89
N GLY A 738 19.65 10.16 25.38
CA GLY A 738 19.70 9.41 26.64
C GLY A 738 19.17 7.98 26.55
N SER A 739 18.91 7.37 27.71
CA SER A 739 18.39 6.00 27.83
C SER A 739 16.85 5.94 27.82
N TRP A 740 16.27 4.75 27.67
CA TRP A 740 14.82 4.54 27.76
C TRP A 740 14.51 3.21 28.45
N PHE A 741 13.31 3.08 29.00
CA PHE A 741 12.80 1.85 29.61
C PHE A 741 11.35 1.59 29.20
N SER A 742 10.80 0.41 29.50
CA SER A 742 9.39 0.07 29.26
C SER A 742 8.75 -0.52 30.53
N VAL A 743 7.49 -0.18 30.76
CA VAL A 743 6.66 -0.74 31.84
C VAL A 743 5.72 -1.77 31.24
N HIS A 744 5.65 -2.97 31.80
CA HIS A 744 4.73 -3.99 31.30
C HIS A 744 3.27 -3.50 31.45
N PRO A 745 2.37 -3.65 30.45
CA PRO A 745 1.00 -3.13 30.53
C PRO A 745 0.23 -3.55 31.78
N VAL A 746 0.40 -4.80 32.21
CA VAL A 746 -0.21 -5.28 33.46
C VAL A 746 0.36 -4.58 34.70
N ILE A 747 1.66 -4.28 34.73
CA ILE A 747 2.28 -3.53 35.84
C ILE A 747 1.78 -2.08 35.84
N ARG A 748 1.62 -1.49 34.66
CA ARG A 748 1.04 -0.17 34.47
C ARG A 748 -0.38 -0.10 35.06
N ASP A 749 -1.25 -1.05 34.71
CA ASP A 749 -2.62 -1.14 35.22
C ASP A 749 -2.60 -1.22 36.77
N TRP A 750 -1.73 -2.06 37.33
CA TRP A 750 -1.59 -2.24 38.78
C TRP A 750 -1.09 -1.00 39.52
N LEU A 751 -0.14 -0.27 38.93
CA LEU A 751 0.36 1.00 39.47
C LEU A 751 -0.75 2.05 39.52
N GLN A 752 -1.62 2.12 38.51
CA GLN A 752 -2.76 3.02 38.53
C GLN A 752 -3.80 2.60 39.57
N ILE A 753 -4.13 1.32 39.64
CA ILE A 753 -5.18 0.78 40.52
C ILE A 753 -4.83 0.96 42.00
N ARG A 754 -3.57 0.70 42.40
CA ARG A 754 -3.14 0.85 43.80
C ARG A 754 -3.28 2.27 44.35
N MET A 755 -3.35 3.28 43.47
CA MET A 755 -3.49 4.67 43.87
C MET A 755 -4.94 4.96 44.24
N LYS A 756 -5.14 5.60 45.40
CA LYS A 756 -6.43 6.20 45.76
C LYS A 756 -6.84 7.21 44.68
N SER A 757 -8.14 7.34 44.42
CA SER A 757 -8.68 8.18 43.33
C SER A 757 -8.08 9.60 43.30
N ASN A 758 -7.98 10.28 44.45
CA ASN A 758 -7.40 11.62 44.55
C ASN A 758 -5.89 11.69 44.25
N VAL A 759 -5.13 10.64 44.57
CA VAL A 759 -3.70 10.55 44.23
C VAL A 759 -3.55 10.24 42.75
N ARG A 760 -4.34 9.29 42.24
CA ARG A 760 -4.39 8.90 40.83
C ARG A 760 -4.62 10.12 39.93
N GLN A 761 -5.59 10.97 40.29
CA GLN A 761 -5.88 12.20 39.57
C GLN A 761 -4.69 13.16 39.55
N LYS A 762 -4.09 13.46 40.71
CA LYS A 762 -2.91 14.36 40.78
C LYS A 762 -1.73 13.83 39.98
N THR A 763 -1.51 12.52 40.00
CA THR A 763 -0.45 11.88 39.21
C THR A 763 -0.75 11.96 37.71
N LEU A 764 -2.00 11.82 37.28
CA LEU A 764 -2.40 12.05 35.89
C LEU A 764 -2.16 13.50 35.47
N GLU A 765 -2.57 14.48 36.29
CA GLU A 765 -2.31 15.91 36.04
C GLU A 765 -0.81 16.19 35.89
N GLU A 766 0.02 15.66 36.80
CA GLU A 766 1.48 15.79 36.73
C GLU A 766 2.06 15.13 35.46
N SER A 767 1.49 14.00 35.03
CA SER A 767 1.88 13.32 33.79
C SER A 767 1.51 14.12 32.53
N ILE A 768 0.33 14.76 32.53
CA ILE A 768 -0.10 15.68 31.46
C ILE A 768 0.87 16.87 31.40
N TYR A 769 1.16 17.50 32.53
CA TYR A 769 2.11 18.63 32.59
C TYR A 769 3.50 18.25 32.09
N LEU A 770 3.98 17.06 32.47
CA LEU A 770 5.28 16.54 32.05
C LEU A 770 5.37 16.40 30.53
N VAL A 771 4.43 15.71 29.88
CA VAL A 771 4.45 15.55 28.42
C VAL A 771 4.19 16.86 27.70
N LYS A 772 3.21 17.65 28.15
CA LYS A 772 2.90 18.99 27.63
C LYS A 772 4.14 19.88 27.55
N THR A 773 4.92 19.91 28.65
CA THR A 773 6.14 20.71 28.75
C THR A 773 7.18 20.29 27.72
N VAL A 774 7.39 18.98 27.56
CA VAL A 774 8.36 18.43 26.60
C VAL A 774 7.93 18.66 25.16
N THR A 775 6.64 18.48 24.83
CA THR A 775 6.11 18.69 23.48
C THR A 775 6.14 20.16 23.03
N ALA A 776 6.16 21.11 23.97
CA ALA A 776 6.28 22.52 23.68
C ALA A 776 7.73 22.97 23.34
N LEU A 777 8.73 22.11 23.58
CA LEU A 777 10.14 22.44 23.34
C LEU A 777 10.57 22.18 21.88
N GLU A 778 11.45 23.05 21.36
CA GLU A 778 12.12 22.88 20.05
C GLU A 778 13.03 21.63 20.01
N VAL A 779 13.35 21.02 21.16
CA VAL A 779 14.15 19.79 21.24
C VAL A 779 13.51 18.64 20.45
N THR A 780 12.18 18.62 20.32
CA THR A 780 11.44 17.65 19.50
C THR A 780 11.81 17.73 18.01
N GLU A 781 12.19 18.91 17.51
CA GLU A 781 12.61 19.11 16.11
C GLU A 781 14.04 18.59 15.86
N VAL A 782 14.88 18.54 16.90
CA VAL A 782 16.30 18.12 16.83
C VAL A 782 16.49 16.65 17.21
N ALA A 783 15.64 16.08 18.05
CA ALA A 783 15.78 14.74 18.63
C ALA A 783 15.56 13.59 17.62
N GLY A 784 15.04 13.89 16.42
CA GLY A 784 14.86 12.95 15.33
C GLY A 784 13.50 12.22 15.36
N PRO A 785 13.21 11.41 14.32
CA PRO A 785 11.90 10.82 14.09
C PRO A 785 11.44 9.81 15.15
N ASP A 786 12.37 9.11 15.81
CA ASP A 786 12.04 8.10 16.82
C ASP A 786 11.49 8.74 18.11
N VAL A 787 12.07 9.86 18.53
CA VAL A 787 11.62 10.62 19.70
C VAL A 787 10.27 11.29 19.43
N ASN A 788 10.05 11.81 18.22
CA ASN A 788 8.74 12.34 17.85
C ASN A 788 7.65 11.26 17.86
N GLN A 789 7.96 10.05 17.39
CA GLN A 789 7.00 8.96 17.46
C GLN A 789 6.69 8.51 18.89
N GLU A 790 7.71 8.47 19.75
CA GLU A 790 7.54 8.18 21.18
C GLU A 790 6.61 9.21 21.85
N LEU A 791 6.91 10.50 21.70
CA LEU A 791 6.11 11.58 22.30
C LEU A 791 4.68 11.58 21.79
N LEU A 792 4.46 11.31 20.51
CA LEU A 792 3.12 11.16 19.94
C LEU A 792 2.31 10.06 20.67
N ASN A 793 2.92 8.89 20.90
CA ASN A 793 2.27 7.79 21.62
C ASN A 793 1.91 8.18 23.06
N HIS A 794 2.75 8.97 23.72
CA HIS A 794 2.44 9.50 25.06
C HIS A 794 1.28 10.50 25.03
N VAL A 795 1.26 11.42 24.06
CA VAL A 795 0.18 12.41 23.87
C VAL A 795 -1.16 11.70 23.65
N ASP A 796 -1.21 10.71 22.76
CA ASP A 796 -2.45 9.99 22.42
C ASP A 796 -3.08 9.27 23.64
N ILE A 797 -2.26 8.60 24.46
CA ILE A 797 -2.76 7.94 25.68
C ILE A 797 -3.23 8.96 26.73
N LEU A 798 -2.52 10.08 26.86
CA LEU A 798 -2.88 11.12 27.82
C LEU A 798 -4.16 11.84 27.42
N ILE A 799 -4.44 12.04 26.12
CA ILE A 799 -5.70 12.64 25.66
C ILE A 799 -6.89 11.75 26.01
N GLY A 800 -6.80 10.43 25.78
CA GLY A 800 -7.87 9.50 26.19
C GLY A 800 -8.13 9.56 27.70
N SER A 801 -7.06 9.60 28.50
CA SER A 801 -7.16 9.72 29.96
C SER A 801 -7.71 11.09 30.39
N LEU A 802 -7.32 12.15 29.69
CA LEU A 802 -7.78 13.52 29.93
C LEU A 802 -9.27 13.66 29.65
N LYS A 803 -9.76 13.15 28.50
CA LYS A 803 -11.19 13.17 28.15
C LYS A 803 -12.03 12.40 29.18
N ALA A 804 -11.63 11.17 29.51
CA ALA A 804 -12.36 10.32 30.45
C ALA A 804 -12.48 10.95 31.85
N VAL A 805 -11.37 11.45 32.41
CA VAL A 805 -11.38 12.03 33.77
C VAL A 805 -12.04 13.42 33.80
N HIS A 806 -12.06 14.13 32.66
CA HIS A 806 -12.83 15.36 32.51
C HIS A 806 -14.34 15.09 32.52
N GLU A 807 -14.81 14.08 31.78
CA GLU A 807 -16.22 13.67 31.76
C GLU A 807 -16.73 13.25 33.16
N ASP A 808 -15.86 12.65 33.96
CA ASP A 808 -16.14 12.30 35.37
C ASP A 808 -16.13 13.53 36.32
N GLY A 809 -15.84 14.73 35.81
CA GLY A 809 -15.91 16.00 36.55
C GLY A 809 -14.70 16.33 37.43
N PHE A 810 -13.58 15.64 37.24
CA PHE A 810 -12.42 15.75 38.12
C PHE A 810 -11.35 16.74 37.63
N LEU A 811 -11.19 16.95 36.32
CA LEU A 811 -10.16 17.84 35.76
C LEU A 811 -10.61 19.30 35.59
N ASP A 812 -9.69 20.23 35.82
CA ASP A 812 -9.90 21.67 35.58
C ASP A 812 -10.01 21.98 34.08
N ASN A 813 -11.06 22.70 33.67
CA ASN A 813 -11.29 23.11 32.29
C ASN A 813 -10.13 23.95 31.72
N VAL A 814 -9.42 24.71 32.57
CA VAL A 814 -8.22 25.45 32.16
C VAL A 814 -7.07 24.50 31.78
N LEU A 815 -6.90 23.41 32.53
CA LEU A 815 -5.89 22.40 32.20
C LEU A 815 -6.24 21.68 30.90
N VAL A 816 -7.52 21.33 30.68
CA VAL A 816 -8.01 20.77 29.41
C VAL A 816 -7.70 21.69 28.23
N GLY A 817 -8.14 22.94 28.29
CA GLY A 817 -7.94 23.91 27.20
C GLY A 817 -6.47 24.19 26.92
N THR A 818 -5.66 24.44 27.95
CA THR A 818 -4.22 24.73 27.74
C THR A 818 -3.43 23.51 27.26
N SER A 819 -3.81 22.29 27.65
CA SER A 819 -3.16 21.07 27.14
C SER A 819 -3.57 20.78 25.69
N ALA A 820 -4.83 21.06 25.34
CA ALA A 820 -5.32 20.90 23.98
C ALA A 820 -4.62 21.84 22.98
N ILE A 821 -4.31 23.09 23.37
CA ILE A 821 -3.50 24.00 22.53
C ILE A 821 -2.11 23.40 22.25
N ASP A 822 -1.38 22.99 23.29
CA ASP A 822 -0.01 22.48 23.14
C ASP A 822 0.04 21.16 22.35
N PHE A 823 -0.85 20.21 22.67
CA PHE A 823 -0.96 18.96 21.92
C PHE A 823 -1.50 19.18 20.51
N GLY A 824 -2.41 20.14 20.29
CA GLY A 824 -2.89 20.53 18.97
C GLY A 824 -1.78 21.10 18.09
N HIS A 825 -0.93 21.97 18.64
CA HIS A 825 0.28 22.43 17.96
C HIS A 825 1.24 21.29 17.64
N TYR A 826 1.44 20.36 18.58
CA TYR A 826 2.30 19.19 18.39
C TYR A 826 1.78 18.29 17.25
N TYR A 827 0.49 17.93 17.27
CA TYR A 827 -0.14 17.17 16.20
C TYR A 827 -0.04 17.86 14.84
N ARG A 828 -0.29 19.18 14.78
CA ARG A 828 -0.15 19.95 13.54
C ARG A 828 1.26 19.87 12.98
N LYS A 829 2.29 20.03 13.82
CA LYS A 829 3.70 19.88 13.40
C LYS A 829 4.01 18.46 12.92
N ALA A 830 3.42 17.47 13.56
CA ALA A 830 3.53 16.07 13.16
C ALA A 830 2.67 15.69 11.93
N GLY A 831 1.85 16.61 11.41
CA GLY A 831 0.96 16.37 10.25
C GLY A 831 -0.36 15.67 10.57
N HIS A 832 -0.70 15.50 11.85
CA HIS A 832 -1.94 14.85 12.30
C HIS A 832 -3.10 15.86 12.46
N TYR A 833 -3.47 16.55 11.38
CA TYR A 833 -4.47 17.64 11.42
C TYR A 833 -5.83 17.19 11.96
N LYS A 834 -6.34 16.03 11.52
CA LYS A 834 -7.63 15.48 12.01
C LYS A 834 -7.65 15.25 13.53
N LYS A 835 -6.57 14.70 14.10
CA LYS A 835 -6.46 14.50 15.56
C LYS A 835 -6.39 15.84 16.31
N ALA A 836 -5.67 16.82 15.76
CA ALA A 836 -5.62 18.15 16.31
C ALA A 836 -7.02 18.80 16.31
N ILE A 837 -7.75 18.72 15.20
CA ILE A 837 -9.13 19.24 15.08
C ILE A 837 -10.02 18.61 16.14
N GLU A 838 -10.07 17.27 16.23
CA GLU A 838 -10.91 16.56 17.20
C GLU A 838 -10.63 16.96 18.66
N LEU A 839 -9.35 17.12 19.02
CA LEU A 839 -8.95 17.55 20.36
C LEU A 839 -9.32 19.02 20.63
N LEU A 840 -9.05 19.90 19.67
CA LEU A 840 -9.26 21.33 19.82
C LEU A 840 -10.75 21.69 19.82
N GLU A 841 -11.57 21.05 18.99
CA GLU A 841 -13.03 21.18 19.00
C GLU A 841 -13.60 20.75 20.37
N TYR A 842 -13.21 19.56 20.85
CA TYR A 842 -13.62 19.07 22.17
C TYR A 842 -13.23 20.06 23.28
N ALA A 843 -11.98 20.52 23.31
CA ALA A 843 -11.52 21.44 24.34
C ALA A 843 -12.18 22.82 24.25
N LEU A 844 -12.50 23.29 23.04
CA LEU A 844 -13.22 24.55 22.82
C LEU A 844 -14.64 24.47 23.37
N ASP A 845 -15.34 23.36 23.14
CA ASP A 845 -16.67 23.13 23.72
C ASP A 845 -16.64 23.08 25.25
N VAL A 846 -15.64 22.40 25.82
CA VAL A 846 -15.42 22.34 27.28
C VAL A 846 -15.16 23.72 27.87
N VAL A 847 -14.28 24.52 27.26
CA VAL A 847 -13.92 25.85 27.76
C VAL A 847 -15.10 26.81 27.62
N ARG A 848 -15.82 26.80 26.49
CA ARG A 848 -17.03 27.64 26.26
C ARG A 848 -18.17 27.31 27.22
N ALA A 849 -18.30 26.06 27.65
CA ALA A 849 -19.28 25.65 28.65
C ALA A 849 -18.92 26.09 30.09
N SER A 850 -17.74 26.69 30.29
CA SER A 850 -17.20 27.05 31.60
C SER A 850 -17.08 28.56 31.81
N SER A 851 -16.86 29.01 33.04
CA SER A 851 -16.53 30.41 33.34
C SER A 851 -15.05 30.75 33.06
N ALA A 852 -14.28 29.85 32.43
CA ALA A 852 -12.86 30.03 32.18
C ALA A 852 -12.64 30.99 31.00
N ALA A 853 -12.30 32.23 31.35
CA ALA A 853 -11.77 33.34 30.55
C ALA A 853 -11.81 33.21 29.01
N ASP A 854 -12.54 34.14 28.38
CA ASP A 854 -12.61 34.38 26.93
C ASP A 854 -11.26 34.29 26.19
N GLU A 855 -10.16 34.67 26.88
CA GLU A 855 -8.78 34.62 26.39
C GLU A 855 -8.29 33.19 26.06
N LEU A 856 -8.70 32.16 26.82
CA LEU A 856 -8.34 30.77 26.54
C LEU A 856 -9.14 30.21 25.34
N ALA A 857 -10.40 30.61 25.21
CA ALA A 857 -11.24 30.26 24.07
C ALA A 857 -10.65 30.84 22.77
N LEU A 858 -10.20 32.11 22.78
CA LEU A 858 -9.51 32.71 21.64
C LEU A 858 -8.25 31.92 21.22
N GLY A 859 -7.44 31.46 22.18
CA GLY A 859 -6.25 30.66 21.90
C GLY A 859 -6.57 29.31 21.23
N LEU A 860 -7.65 28.66 21.66
CA LEU A 860 -8.16 27.43 21.04
C LEU A 860 -8.70 27.69 19.63
N GLU A 861 -9.49 28.74 19.44
CA GLU A 861 -10.03 29.14 18.14
C GLU A 861 -8.92 29.45 17.12
N TYR A 862 -7.92 30.24 17.51
CA TYR A 862 -6.76 30.49 16.66
C TYR A 862 -6.05 29.20 16.26
N THR A 863 -5.74 28.36 17.24
CA THR A 863 -5.02 27.10 17.00
C THR A 863 -5.83 26.19 16.07
N LEU A 864 -7.14 26.08 16.30
CA LEU A 864 -8.06 25.31 15.46
C LEU A 864 -8.14 25.87 14.04
N ALA A 865 -8.22 27.18 13.88
CA ALA A 865 -8.28 27.83 12.57
C ALA A 865 -7.01 27.60 11.74
N VAL A 866 -5.83 27.69 12.37
CA VAL A 866 -4.56 27.37 11.72
C VAL A 866 -4.53 25.90 11.26
N VAL A 867 -5.09 24.99 12.07
CA VAL A 867 -5.19 23.57 11.68
C VAL A 867 -6.18 23.38 10.53
N TYR A 868 -7.34 24.04 10.53
CA TYR A 868 -8.29 24.02 9.41
C TYR A 868 -7.68 24.54 8.11
N ASN A 869 -6.88 25.63 8.16
CA ASN A 869 -6.14 26.11 6.99
C ASN A 869 -5.24 25.01 6.41
N ARG A 870 -4.50 24.29 7.25
CA ARG A 870 -3.61 23.21 6.79
C ARG A 870 -4.37 21.97 6.30
N ASP A 871 -5.56 21.72 6.84
CA ASP A 871 -6.48 20.66 6.39
C ASP A 871 -7.32 21.05 5.16
N ARG A 872 -7.06 22.22 4.54
CA ARG A 872 -7.81 22.77 3.40
C ARG A 872 -9.31 23.02 3.67
N GLN A 873 -9.65 23.33 4.92
CA GLN A 873 -11.00 23.77 5.34
C GLN A 873 -11.05 25.29 5.49
N SER A 874 -10.75 26.01 4.41
CA SER A 874 -10.55 27.47 4.36
C SER A 874 -11.73 28.26 4.93
N SER A 875 -12.97 27.87 4.61
CA SER A 875 -14.16 28.59 5.06
C SER A 875 -14.34 28.58 6.59
N LYS A 876 -14.05 27.44 7.24
CA LYS A 876 -14.08 27.35 8.72
C LYS A 876 -12.93 28.12 9.37
N ALA A 877 -11.77 28.12 8.72
CA ALA A 877 -10.63 28.88 9.20
C ALA A 877 -10.90 30.39 9.16
N ILE A 878 -11.51 30.89 8.08
CA ILE A 878 -11.93 32.30 7.96
C ILE A 878 -12.86 32.69 9.11
N GLU A 879 -13.92 31.91 9.35
CA GLU A 879 -14.90 32.21 10.41
C GLU A 879 -14.23 32.41 11.79
N LEU A 880 -13.32 31.50 12.15
CA LEU A 880 -12.59 31.56 13.41
C LEU A 880 -11.55 32.68 13.43
N LEU A 881 -10.78 32.87 12.36
CA LEU A 881 -9.75 33.91 12.30
C LEU A 881 -10.34 35.31 12.32
N GLU A 882 -11.46 35.56 11.63
CA GLU A 882 -12.19 36.83 11.70
C GLU A 882 -12.71 37.11 13.12
N HIS A 883 -13.21 36.08 13.80
CA HIS A 883 -13.62 36.19 15.20
C HIS A 883 -12.43 36.58 16.09
N VAL A 884 -11.30 35.87 15.98
CA VAL A 884 -10.09 36.15 16.77
C VAL A 884 -9.56 37.55 16.48
N VAL A 885 -9.42 37.96 15.22
CA VAL A 885 -8.94 39.29 14.83
C VAL A 885 -9.85 40.42 15.34
N ARG A 886 -11.17 40.19 15.38
CA ARG A 886 -12.14 41.18 15.88
C ARG A 886 -12.09 41.34 17.40
N VAL A 887 -11.89 40.25 18.14
CA VAL A 887 -11.89 40.26 19.61
C VAL A 887 -10.52 40.63 20.18
N GLU A 888 -9.44 40.36 19.45
CA GLU A 888 -8.09 40.62 19.89
C GLU A 888 -7.72 42.12 19.83
N ASP A 889 -7.50 42.73 21.01
CA ASP A 889 -7.12 44.13 21.18
C ASP A 889 -5.59 44.34 21.10
N LEU A 890 -5.00 43.89 19.99
CA LEU A 890 -3.59 44.13 19.68
C LEU A 890 -3.43 45.28 18.68
N LYS A 891 -2.38 46.10 18.87
CA LYS A 891 -2.00 47.14 17.91
C LYS A 891 -1.66 46.52 16.56
N GLU A 892 -1.90 47.27 15.48
CA GLU A 892 -1.60 46.86 14.09
C GLU A 892 -0.14 46.42 13.89
N THR A 893 0.81 46.97 14.63
CA THR A 893 2.24 46.59 14.54
C THR A 893 2.63 45.39 15.40
N HIS A 894 1.69 44.75 16.11
CA HIS A 894 2.00 43.67 17.02
C HIS A 894 2.24 42.35 16.25
N PRO A 895 3.39 41.65 16.45
CA PRO A 895 3.73 40.44 15.69
C PRO A 895 2.66 39.34 15.69
N ASP A 896 1.93 39.20 16.80
CA ASP A 896 0.89 38.20 16.95
C ASP A 896 -0.34 38.49 16.07
N ARG A 897 -0.78 39.76 16.04
CA ARG A 897 -1.81 40.24 15.11
C ARG A 897 -1.34 40.05 13.66
N LEU A 898 -0.05 40.27 13.43
CA LEU A 898 0.53 40.09 12.12
C LEU A 898 0.45 38.63 11.63
N ALA A 899 0.80 37.67 12.49
CA ALA A 899 0.72 36.24 12.18
C ALA A 899 -0.73 35.77 11.95
N LEU A 900 -1.69 36.32 12.71
CA LEU A 900 -3.12 36.08 12.53
C LEU A 900 -3.62 36.55 11.16
N GLN A 901 -3.28 37.78 10.78
CA GLN A 901 -3.67 38.35 9.48
C GLN A 901 -3.04 37.57 8.31
N GLN A 902 -1.80 37.09 8.47
CA GLN A 902 -1.17 36.24 7.47
C GLN A 902 -1.92 34.91 7.28
N GLU A 903 -2.34 34.26 8.36
CA GLU A 903 -3.16 33.03 8.29
C GLU A 903 -4.54 33.29 7.68
N LEU A 904 -5.13 34.46 7.94
CA LEU A 904 -6.41 34.86 7.34
C LEU A 904 -6.26 35.13 5.84
N ALA A 905 -5.17 35.79 5.41
CA ALA A 905 -4.88 36.01 4.00
C ALA A 905 -4.68 34.69 3.23
N ILE A 906 -4.01 33.70 3.84
CA ILE A 906 -3.91 32.34 3.29
C ILE A 906 -5.31 31.72 3.15
N ALA A 907 -6.13 31.81 4.20
CA ALA A 907 -7.48 31.27 4.18
C ALA A 907 -8.36 31.90 3.07
N PHE A 908 -8.29 33.22 2.88
CA PHE A 908 -8.99 33.91 1.81
C PHE A 908 -8.55 33.45 0.41
N ARG A 909 -7.24 33.31 0.17
CA ARG A 909 -6.72 32.82 -1.12
C ARG A 909 -7.21 31.41 -1.42
N GLU A 910 -7.12 30.50 -0.45
CA GLU A 910 -7.57 29.11 -0.58
C GLU A 910 -9.11 28.98 -0.66
N ASN A 911 -9.87 30.03 -0.35
CA ASN A 911 -11.33 30.10 -0.49
C ASN A 911 -11.76 30.89 -1.74
N GLU A 912 -10.84 31.15 -2.68
CA GLU A 912 -11.06 31.93 -3.92
C GLU A 912 -11.45 33.41 -3.69
N GLN A 913 -11.23 33.94 -2.48
CA GLN A 913 -11.46 35.34 -2.09
C GLN A 913 -10.18 36.17 -2.22
N VAL A 914 -9.56 36.14 -3.40
CA VAL A 914 -8.22 36.73 -3.63
C VAL A 914 -8.19 38.25 -3.40
N LYS A 915 -9.29 38.96 -3.68
CA LYS A 915 -9.38 40.42 -3.44
C LYS A 915 -9.29 40.77 -1.96
N ASP A 916 -10.01 40.04 -1.11
CA ASP A 916 -9.98 40.24 0.35
C ASP A 916 -8.56 39.96 0.90
N ALA A 917 -7.87 38.95 0.32
CA ALA A 917 -6.49 38.66 0.66
C ALA A 917 -5.52 39.79 0.24
N ILE A 918 -5.69 40.37 -0.96
CA ILE A 918 -4.86 41.49 -1.43
C ILE A 918 -5.04 42.70 -0.52
N GLU A 919 -6.29 43.10 -0.23
CA GLU A 919 -6.56 44.25 0.63
C GLU A 919 -5.91 44.10 2.01
N LEU A 920 -5.98 42.90 2.59
CA LEU A 920 -5.36 42.59 3.87
C LEU A 920 -3.82 42.61 3.78
N LEU A 921 -3.24 41.99 2.75
CA LEU A 921 -1.80 41.89 2.55
C LEU A 921 -1.15 43.23 2.20
N GLU A 922 -1.81 44.12 1.45
CA GLU A 922 -1.32 45.46 1.15
C GLU A 922 -1.21 46.33 2.40
N GLN A 923 -2.27 46.35 3.22
CA GLN A 923 -2.26 47.06 4.51
C GLN A 923 -1.11 46.56 5.38
N PHE A 924 -0.97 45.24 5.43
CA PHE A 924 0.02 44.54 6.22
C PHE A 924 1.46 44.83 5.78
N VAL A 925 1.74 44.71 4.48
CA VAL A 925 3.06 44.99 3.91
C VAL A 925 3.43 46.44 4.17
N ASN A 926 2.52 47.41 3.95
CA ASN A 926 2.77 48.83 4.21
C ASN A 926 3.16 49.11 5.68
N ILE A 927 2.50 48.45 6.65
CA ILE A 927 2.89 48.51 8.07
C ILE A 927 4.31 47.98 8.27
N GLN A 928 4.66 46.85 7.65
CA GLN A 928 5.99 46.26 7.75
C GLN A 928 7.07 47.08 7.03
N GLU A 929 6.75 47.79 5.95
CA GLU A 929 7.70 48.66 5.26
C GLU A 929 8.18 49.81 6.15
N THR A 930 7.29 50.32 7.01
CA THR A 930 7.62 51.39 7.96
C THR A 930 8.26 50.90 9.26
N SER A 931 8.10 49.61 9.60
CA SER A 931 8.52 49.06 10.90
C SER A 931 9.66 48.04 10.86
N LEU A 932 9.91 47.40 9.71
CA LEU A 932 10.91 46.35 9.51
C LEU A 932 11.88 46.70 8.36
N THR A 933 13.13 46.24 8.48
CA THR A 933 14.14 46.41 7.42
C THR A 933 13.77 45.58 6.18
N GLU A 934 14.26 45.98 5.00
CA GLU A 934 14.01 45.27 3.72
C GLU A 934 14.54 43.83 3.71
N THR A 935 15.55 43.53 4.54
CA THR A 935 16.10 42.16 4.71
C THR A 935 15.35 41.33 5.76
N HIS A 936 14.33 41.87 6.42
CA HIS A 936 13.63 41.17 7.50
C HIS A 936 12.80 39.99 6.95
N PRO A 937 12.95 38.76 7.48
CA PRO A 937 12.26 37.58 6.95
C PRO A 937 10.73 37.71 6.87
N ASP A 938 10.10 38.27 7.90
CA ASP A 938 8.63 38.43 7.94
C ASP A 938 8.12 39.42 6.89
N ARG A 939 8.92 40.44 6.54
CA ARG A 939 8.60 41.39 5.47
C ARG A 939 8.66 40.70 4.11
N LEU A 940 9.76 40.01 3.84
CA LEU A 940 9.95 39.27 2.58
C LEU A 940 8.90 38.17 2.40
N ALA A 941 8.53 37.45 3.45
CA ALA A 941 7.50 36.41 3.40
C ALA A 941 6.12 36.98 3.01
N SER A 942 5.83 38.20 3.44
CA SER A 942 4.52 38.81 3.25
C SER A 942 4.42 39.56 1.92
N GLN A 943 5.51 40.17 1.47
CA GLN A 943 5.67 40.64 0.08
C GLN A 943 5.58 39.47 -0.91
N HIS A 944 6.20 38.33 -0.59
CA HIS A 944 6.06 37.11 -1.38
C HIS A 944 4.60 36.63 -1.44
N ALA A 945 3.90 36.58 -0.31
CA ALA A 945 2.48 36.20 -0.27
C ALA A 945 1.58 37.19 -1.06
N LEU A 946 1.85 38.50 -0.96
CA LEU A 946 1.16 39.53 -1.73
C LEU A 946 1.38 39.36 -3.23
N ALA A 947 2.60 39.05 -3.65
CA ALA A 947 2.89 38.82 -5.07
C ALA A 947 2.14 37.60 -5.63
N ILE A 948 2.00 36.53 -4.84
CA ILE A 948 1.17 35.38 -5.25
C ILE A 948 -0.30 35.80 -5.37
N ALA A 949 -0.82 36.59 -4.42
CA ALA A 949 -2.19 37.09 -4.48
C ALA A 949 -2.42 37.98 -5.72
N TYR A 950 -1.49 38.89 -6.04
CA TYR A 950 -1.54 39.68 -7.28
C TYR A 950 -1.58 38.80 -8.52
N ARG A 951 -0.74 37.75 -8.58
CA ARG A 951 -0.75 36.80 -9.70
C ARG A 951 -2.09 36.09 -9.84
N GLU A 952 -2.63 35.56 -8.75
CA GLU A 952 -3.93 34.86 -8.73
C GLU A 952 -5.10 35.77 -9.13
N ASN A 953 -4.99 37.08 -8.90
CA ASN A 953 -5.96 38.09 -9.34
C ASN A 953 -5.70 38.61 -10.79
N GLY A 954 -4.68 38.10 -11.48
CA GLY A 954 -4.31 38.49 -12.84
C GLY A 954 -3.43 39.74 -12.96
N GLN A 955 -2.97 40.31 -11.85
CA GLN A 955 -2.04 41.45 -11.81
C GLN A 955 -0.58 40.97 -11.94
N VAL A 956 -0.28 40.27 -13.05
CA VAL A 956 0.99 39.55 -13.23
C VAL A 956 2.20 40.49 -13.23
N GLU A 957 2.09 41.69 -13.81
CA GLU A 957 3.19 42.67 -13.82
C GLU A 957 3.59 43.14 -12.42
N ASP A 958 2.62 43.36 -11.54
CA ASP A 958 2.88 43.81 -10.16
C ASP A 958 3.46 42.66 -9.32
N ALA A 959 3.00 41.42 -9.57
CA ALA A 959 3.59 40.22 -9.00
C ALA A 959 5.07 40.06 -9.40
N ILE A 960 5.40 40.25 -10.69
CA ILE A 960 6.79 40.18 -11.19
C ILE A 960 7.66 41.22 -10.48
N LYS A 961 7.25 42.50 -10.48
CA LYS A 961 8.02 43.58 -9.83
C LYS A 961 8.34 43.25 -8.37
N LEU A 962 7.35 42.76 -7.63
CA LEU A 962 7.50 42.45 -6.21
C LEU A 962 8.36 41.19 -5.99
N LEU A 963 8.19 40.15 -6.81
CA LEU A 963 9.01 38.92 -6.72
C LEU A 963 10.46 39.15 -7.13
N GLU A 964 10.73 39.94 -8.17
CA GLU A 964 12.10 40.32 -8.54
C GLU A 964 12.80 41.06 -7.40
N HIS A 965 12.10 41.99 -6.74
CA HIS A 965 12.60 42.68 -5.55
C HIS A 965 12.94 41.70 -4.42
N VAL A 966 12.00 40.81 -4.05
CA VAL A 966 12.19 39.81 -2.99
C VAL A 966 13.32 38.85 -3.32
N VAL A 967 13.35 38.32 -4.55
CA VAL A 967 14.39 37.38 -5.02
C VAL A 967 15.76 38.05 -4.94
N ASN A 968 15.93 39.27 -5.45
CA ASN A 968 17.23 39.98 -5.44
C ASN A 968 17.79 40.18 -4.01
N ILE A 969 16.93 40.52 -3.05
CA ILE A 969 17.32 40.60 -1.63
C ILE A 969 17.70 39.20 -1.09
N GLN A 970 16.94 38.17 -1.43
CA GLN A 970 17.23 36.80 -1.00
C GLN A 970 18.51 36.25 -1.65
N GLU A 971 18.84 36.62 -2.89
CA GLU A 971 20.06 36.18 -3.57
C GLU A 971 21.33 36.70 -2.89
N THR A 972 21.26 37.91 -2.35
CA THR A 972 22.39 38.56 -1.66
C THR A 972 22.55 38.11 -0.20
N ASN A 973 21.46 37.67 0.45
CA ASN A 973 21.46 37.36 1.89
C ASN A 973 21.29 35.87 2.23
N LEU A 974 20.79 35.05 1.31
CA LEU A 974 20.52 33.62 1.53
C LEU A 974 21.30 32.73 0.56
N THR A 975 21.68 31.55 1.03
CA THR A 975 22.33 30.53 0.19
C THR A 975 21.40 30.06 -0.93
N GLU A 976 21.97 29.58 -2.04
CA GLU A 976 21.20 29.12 -3.21
C GLU A 976 20.23 27.97 -2.91
N ASN A 977 20.55 27.13 -1.91
CA ASN A 977 19.70 26.03 -1.46
C ASN A 977 18.69 26.44 -0.36
N HIS A 978 18.60 27.72 -0.01
CA HIS A 978 17.70 28.16 1.04
C HIS A 978 16.23 28.04 0.59
N PRO A 979 15.34 27.38 1.36
CA PRO A 979 13.95 27.10 0.94
C PRO A 979 13.15 28.33 0.52
N ALA A 980 13.25 29.43 1.27
CA ALA A 980 12.54 30.67 0.95
C ALA A 980 12.98 31.30 -0.38
N ARG A 981 14.28 31.21 -0.71
CA ARG A 981 14.82 31.71 -2.00
C ARG A 981 14.29 30.89 -3.17
N LEU A 982 14.38 29.57 -3.05
CA LEU A 982 13.86 28.65 -4.08
C LEU A 982 12.35 28.78 -4.25
N ALA A 983 11.59 29.09 -3.19
CA ALA A 983 10.16 29.35 -3.27
C ALA A 983 9.88 30.63 -4.08
N SER A 984 10.50 31.76 -3.74
CA SER A 984 10.33 33.02 -4.48
C SER A 984 10.77 32.92 -5.94
N GLN A 985 11.89 32.24 -6.22
CA GLN A 985 12.37 32.02 -7.60
C GLN A 985 11.40 31.14 -8.41
N HIS A 986 10.81 30.11 -7.79
CA HIS A 986 9.79 29.29 -8.43
C HIS A 986 8.54 30.10 -8.78
N GLU A 987 8.04 30.92 -7.84
CA GLU A 987 6.88 31.78 -8.09
C GLU A 987 7.15 32.86 -9.13
N LEU A 988 8.36 33.43 -9.14
CA LEU A 988 8.81 34.39 -10.16
C LEU A 988 8.82 33.76 -11.54
N ALA A 989 9.32 32.53 -11.66
CA ALA A 989 9.32 31.83 -12.94
C ALA A 989 7.90 31.56 -13.44
N ILE A 990 6.96 31.19 -12.55
CA ILE A 990 5.54 31.05 -12.93
C ILE A 990 4.98 32.39 -13.42
N ALA A 991 5.28 33.50 -12.74
CA ALA A 991 4.84 34.82 -13.18
C ALA A 991 5.43 35.21 -14.56
N TYR A 992 6.70 34.86 -14.83
CA TYR A 992 7.29 35.01 -16.16
C TYR A 992 6.58 34.18 -17.23
N GLN A 993 6.15 32.94 -16.93
CA GLN A 993 5.35 32.12 -17.87
C GLN A 993 4.05 32.84 -18.23
N GLU A 994 3.30 33.27 -17.21
CA GLU A 994 1.98 33.90 -17.39
C GLU A 994 2.06 35.23 -18.16
N ASN A 995 3.18 35.93 -18.07
CA ASN A 995 3.45 37.16 -18.84
C ASN A 995 4.14 36.92 -20.20
N GLY A 996 4.28 35.66 -20.63
CA GLY A 996 4.86 35.29 -21.94
C GLY A 996 6.40 35.32 -22.01
N GLN A 997 7.10 35.57 -20.89
CA GLN A 997 8.56 35.50 -20.79
C GLN A 997 9.04 34.05 -20.57
N VAL A 998 8.58 33.13 -21.43
CA VAL A 998 8.75 31.68 -21.26
C VAL A 998 10.22 31.26 -21.18
N LYS A 999 11.12 31.92 -21.92
CA LYS A 999 12.57 31.62 -21.90
C LYS A 999 13.23 31.97 -20.57
N ASP A 1000 12.83 33.08 -19.95
CA ASP A 1000 13.36 33.48 -18.64
C ASP A 1000 12.83 32.53 -17.55
N ALA A 1001 11.56 32.11 -17.67
CA ALA A 1001 10.96 31.10 -16.80
C ALA A 1001 11.70 29.75 -16.88
N ILE A 1002 11.99 29.24 -18.09
CA ILE A 1002 12.74 27.99 -18.28
C ILE A 1002 14.09 28.08 -17.58
N LYS A 1003 14.86 29.14 -17.84
CA LYS A 1003 16.20 29.32 -17.25
C LYS A 1003 16.15 29.31 -15.73
N LEU A 1004 15.17 29.98 -15.13
CA LEU A 1004 15.03 30.03 -13.68
C LEU A 1004 14.55 28.69 -13.09
N LEU A 1005 13.60 28.00 -13.75
CA LEU A 1005 13.09 26.71 -13.32
C LEU A 1005 14.12 25.58 -13.46
N GLU A 1006 14.93 25.55 -14.52
CA GLU A 1006 16.04 24.60 -14.66
C GLU A 1006 17.02 24.73 -13.49
N HIS A 1007 17.35 25.97 -13.12
CA HIS A 1007 18.20 26.25 -11.96
C HIS A 1007 17.57 25.77 -10.64
N VAL A 1008 16.30 26.12 -10.39
CA VAL A 1008 15.58 25.71 -9.17
C VAL A 1008 15.43 24.18 -9.10
N VAL A 1009 15.06 23.53 -10.21
CA VAL A 1009 14.93 22.07 -10.30
C VAL A 1009 16.27 21.43 -9.98
N ALA A 1010 17.37 21.82 -10.65
CA ALA A 1010 18.70 21.25 -10.42
C ALA A 1010 19.12 21.31 -8.94
N ILE A 1011 18.92 22.44 -8.26
CA ILE A 1011 19.21 22.56 -6.82
C ILE A 1011 18.29 21.63 -6.01
N ARG A 1012 16.98 21.63 -6.29
CA ARG A 1012 16.02 20.75 -5.62
C ARG A 1012 16.32 19.28 -5.87
N GLU A 1013 16.91 18.88 -7.01
CA GLU A 1013 17.31 17.50 -7.25
C GLU A 1013 18.47 17.04 -6.36
N THR A 1014 19.38 17.96 -6.02
CA THR A 1014 20.53 17.65 -5.14
C THR A 1014 20.17 17.66 -3.66
N CYS A 1015 19.19 18.48 -3.27
CA CYS A 1015 18.84 18.71 -1.86
C CYS A 1015 17.54 17.98 -1.43
N LEU A 1016 16.65 17.65 -2.37
CA LEU A 1016 15.34 17.05 -2.11
C LEU A 1016 15.15 15.73 -2.84
N THR A 1017 14.32 14.91 -2.26
CA THR A 1017 13.99 13.56 -2.72
C THR A 1017 13.13 13.63 -3.97
N GLU A 1018 13.18 12.59 -4.81
CA GLU A 1018 12.41 12.48 -6.06
C GLU A 1018 10.91 12.73 -5.86
N ASN A 1019 10.34 12.27 -4.74
CA ASN A 1019 8.93 12.39 -4.40
C ASN A 1019 8.58 13.61 -3.54
N HIS A 1020 9.52 14.55 -3.34
CA HIS A 1020 9.27 15.74 -2.54
C HIS A 1020 8.30 16.70 -3.26
N PRO A 1021 7.20 17.17 -2.62
CA PRO A 1021 6.20 18.00 -3.29
C PRO A 1021 6.77 19.24 -3.98
N GLY A 1022 7.67 19.97 -3.32
CA GLY A 1022 8.34 21.13 -3.93
C GLY A 1022 9.21 20.78 -5.14
N ARG A 1023 9.82 19.59 -5.20
CA ARG A 1023 10.59 19.17 -6.38
C ARG A 1023 9.65 18.88 -7.55
N LEU A 1024 8.61 18.08 -7.30
CA LEU A 1024 7.59 17.73 -8.29
C LEU A 1024 6.88 18.97 -8.83
N ALA A 1025 6.54 19.94 -7.97
CA ALA A 1025 5.92 21.21 -8.38
C ALA A 1025 6.81 22.02 -9.33
N SER A 1026 8.12 22.13 -9.04
CA SER A 1026 9.05 22.83 -9.95
C SER A 1026 9.28 22.08 -11.26
N GLN A 1027 9.36 20.74 -11.22
CA GLN A 1027 9.46 19.92 -12.43
C GLN A 1027 8.19 20.03 -13.28
N HIS A 1028 7.01 20.03 -12.67
CA HIS A 1028 5.74 20.25 -13.36
C HIS A 1028 5.68 21.65 -14.01
N ALA A 1029 6.06 22.70 -13.28
CA ALA A 1029 6.11 24.05 -13.83
C ALA A 1029 7.12 24.17 -14.99
N LEU A 1030 8.29 23.51 -14.88
CA LEU A 1030 9.29 23.45 -15.94
C LEU A 1030 8.74 22.74 -17.18
N ALA A 1031 8.04 21.63 -17.02
CA ALA A 1031 7.43 20.93 -18.14
C ALA A 1031 6.36 21.77 -18.84
N ARG A 1032 5.57 22.54 -18.08
CA ARG A 1032 4.64 23.53 -18.67
C ARG A 1032 5.40 24.58 -19.48
N ALA A 1033 6.54 25.06 -18.98
CA ALA A 1033 7.38 26.04 -19.68
C ALA A 1033 7.93 25.47 -20.99
N TYR A 1034 8.42 24.23 -20.96
CA TYR A 1034 8.88 23.53 -22.17
C TYR A 1034 7.76 23.38 -23.19
N ARG A 1035 6.54 23.04 -22.76
CA ARG A 1035 5.39 22.93 -23.64
C ARG A 1035 5.05 24.26 -24.33
N GLU A 1036 5.02 25.36 -23.57
CA GLU A 1036 4.78 26.72 -24.09
C GLU A 1036 5.90 27.22 -25.02
N ASN A 1037 7.11 26.68 -24.90
CA ASN A 1037 8.25 26.96 -25.78
C ASN A 1037 8.41 25.93 -26.91
N GLU A 1038 7.36 25.15 -27.22
CA GLU A 1038 7.32 24.11 -28.27
C GLU A 1038 8.30 22.94 -28.08
N GLN A 1039 8.87 22.77 -26.88
CA GLN A 1039 9.72 21.64 -26.49
C GLN A 1039 8.88 20.48 -25.93
N VAL A 1040 7.91 20.01 -26.72
CA VAL A 1040 6.88 19.07 -26.26
C VAL A 1040 7.45 17.72 -25.80
N GLU A 1041 8.49 17.20 -26.46
CA GLU A 1041 9.12 15.92 -26.06
C GLU A 1041 9.77 15.98 -24.67
N ASP A 1042 10.42 17.10 -24.33
CA ASP A 1042 11.05 17.28 -23.02
C ASP A 1042 10.00 17.48 -21.93
N ALA A 1043 8.90 18.16 -22.26
CA ALA A 1043 7.73 18.27 -21.39
C ALA A 1043 7.12 16.89 -21.10
N ILE A 1044 6.94 16.03 -22.12
CA ILE A 1044 6.40 14.66 -21.95
C ILE A 1044 7.30 13.85 -21.02
N LYS A 1045 8.62 13.80 -21.28
CA LYS A 1045 9.56 13.02 -20.44
C LYS A 1045 9.49 13.44 -18.97
N LEU A 1046 9.46 14.75 -18.71
CA LEU A 1046 9.42 15.28 -17.35
C LEU A 1046 8.06 15.05 -16.68
N LEU A 1047 6.96 15.18 -17.41
CA LEU A 1047 5.61 14.92 -16.91
C LEU A 1047 5.35 13.43 -16.66
N GLU A 1048 5.80 12.53 -17.53
CA GLU A 1048 5.76 11.08 -17.29
C GLU A 1048 6.52 10.72 -16.02
N HIS A 1049 7.71 11.30 -15.81
CA HIS A 1049 8.47 11.12 -14.58
C HIS A 1049 7.67 11.56 -13.35
N VAL A 1050 7.14 12.79 -13.34
CA VAL A 1050 6.34 13.33 -12.23
C VAL A 1050 5.09 12.48 -11.97
N VAL A 1051 4.33 12.15 -13.03
CA VAL A 1051 3.10 11.35 -12.92
C VAL A 1051 3.43 9.96 -12.38
N ASN A 1052 4.43 9.26 -12.91
CA ASN A 1052 4.82 7.92 -12.44
C ASN A 1052 5.19 7.91 -10.95
N ILE A 1053 5.90 8.92 -10.47
CA ILE A 1053 6.21 9.07 -9.05
C ILE A 1053 4.92 9.24 -8.26
N GLN A 1054 4.02 10.11 -8.70
CA GLN A 1054 2.74 10.34 -8.04
C GLN A 1054 1.84 9.09 -8.06
N GLU A 1055 1.82 8.29 -9.14
CA GLU A 1055 1.06 7.03 -9.19
C GLU A 1055 1.63 5.96 -8.23
N ALA A 1056 2.94 5.99 -8.02
CA ALA A 1056 3.61 5.13 -7.07
C ALA A 1056 3.39 5.56 -5.61
N THR A 1057 3.10 6.85 -5.36
CA THR A 1057 3.16 7.45 -4.02
C THR A 1057 1.84 7.97 -3.46
N LEU A 1058 0.88 8.35 -4.31
CA LEU A 1058 -0.41 8.94 -3.96
C LEU A 1058 -1.57 8.04 -4.43
N ARG A 1059 -2.70 8.12 -3.72
CA ARG A 1059 -3.95 7.42 -4.09
C ARG A 1059 -4.44 7.86 -5.47
N GLU A 1060 -5.18 7.00 -6.16
CA GLU A 1060 -5.74 7.29 -7.49
C GLU A 1060 -6.57 8.57 -7.52
N ASN A 1061 -7.39 8.80 -6.48
CA ASN A 1061 -8.26 9.98 -6.39
C ASN A 1061 -7.59 11.20 -5.72
N HIS A 1062 -6.27 11.20 -5.54
CA HIS A 1062 -5.61 12.31 -4.84
C HIS A 1062 -5.58 13.57 -5.73
N PRO A 1063 -6.05 14.74 -5.26
CA PRO A 1063 -6.14 15.96 -6.07
C PRO A 1063 -4.82 16.39 -6.72
N ASP A 1064 -3.70 16.25 -6.00
CA ASP A 1064 -2.38 16.66 -6.50
C ASP A 1064 -1.88 15.83 -7.71
N ARG A 1065 -2.54 14.71 -8.06
CA ARG A 1065 -2.26 13.95 -9.30
C ARG A 1065 -2.85 14.61 -10.54
N LEU A 1066 -3.95 15.34 -10.37
CA LEU A 1066 -4.81 15.76 -11.48
C LEU A 1066 -4.14 16.80 -12.38
N ALA A 1067 -3.42 17.76 -11.80
CA ALA A 1067 -2.80 18.84 -12.58
C ALA A 1067 -1.61 18.36 -13.45
N PRO A 1068 -0.66 17.53 -12.96
CA PRO A 1068 0.36 16.92 -13.81
C PRO A 1068 -0.20 15.96 -14.86
N GLN A 1069 -1.19 15.13 -14.51
CA GLN A 1069 -1.86 14.23 -15.47
C GLN A 1069 -2.58 15.01 -16.58
N HIS A 1070 -3.33 16.06 -16.23
CA HIS A 1070 -3.95 16.94 -17.21
C HIS A 1070 -2.89 17.59 -18.12
N SER A 1071 -1.77 18.04 -17.55
CA SER A 1071 -0.68 18.65 -18.32
C SER A 1071 0.03 17.67 -19.26
N LEU A 1072 0.19 16.41 -18.83
CA LEU A 1072 0.73 15.31 -19.63
C LEU A 1072 -0.20 15.00 -20.80
N ALA A 1073 -1.51 14.96 -20.56
CA ALA A 1073 -2.48 14.73 -21.62
C ALA A 1073 -2.46 15.84 -22.68
N MET A 1074 -2.31 17.09 -22.25
CA MET A 1074 -2.12 18.21 -23.19
C MET A 1074 -0.84 18.04 -24.02
N ALA A 1075 0.28 17.64 -23.40
CA ALA A 1075 1.53 17.40 -24.10
C ALA A 1075 1.42 16.23 -25.10
N TYR A 1076 0.74 15.14 -24.73
CA TYR A 1076 0.43 14.04 -25.65
C TYR A 1076 -0.42 14.50 -26.83
N ARG A 1077 -1.45 15.32 -26.60
CA ARG A 1077 -2.30 15.88 -27.66
C ARG A 1077 -1.49 16.73 -28.64
N GLU A 1078 -0.61 17.59 -28.14
CA GLU A 1078 0.28 18.41 -28.96
C GLU A 1078 1.28 17.55 -29.76
N ASN A 1079 1.70 16.42 -29.20
CA ASN A 1079 2.53 15.41 -29.87
C ASN A 1079 1.73 14.42 -30.74
N ARG A 1080 0.42 14.67 -30.96
CA ARG A 1080 -0.50 13.81 -31.75
C ARG A 1080 -0.70 12.38 -31.21
N GLN A 1081 -0.45 12.16 -29.93
CA GLN A 1081 -0.75 10.91 -29.22
C GLN A 1081 -2.16 11.00 -28.61
N PHE A 1082 -3.19 10.99 -29.45
CA PHE A 1082 -4.55 11.32 -29.05
C PHE A 1082 -5.18 10.28 -28.11
N GLU A 1083 -4.92 8.98 -28.33
CA GLU A 1083 -5.47 7.91 -27.50
C GLU A 1083 -4.94 7.97 -26.06
N ASP A 1084 -3.64 8.24 -25.89
CA ASP A 1084 -3.02 8.40 -24.58
C ASP A 1084 -3.56 9.64 -23.86
N ALA A 1085 -3.73 10.75 -24.59
CA ALA A 1085 -4.34 11.97 -24.08
C ALA A 1085 -5.79 11.76 -23.63
N ILE A 1086 -6.61 11.07 -24.45
CA ILE A 1086 -8.01 10.74 -24.13
C ILE A 1086 -8.08 9.92 -22.85
N LYS A 1087 -7.31 8.82 -22.77
CA LYS A 1087 -7.32 7.93 -21.61
C LYS A 1087 -7.02 8.69 -20.31
N LEU A 1088 -6.04 9.58 -20.35
CA LEU A 1088 -5.62 10.35 -19.18
C LEU A 1088 -6.64 11.44 -18.82
N LEU A 1089 -7.23 12.12 -19.81
CA LEU A 1089 -8.27 13.13 -19.59
C LEU A 1089 -9.60 12.53 -19.10
N GLU A 1090 -10.01 11.36 -19.61
CA GLU A 1090 -11.18 10.63 -19.09
C GLU A 1090 -11.02 10.33 -17.61
N HIS A 1091 -9.83 9.87 -17.20
CA HIS A 1091 -9.51 9.63 -15.79
C HIS A 1091 -9.58 10.92 -14.97
N VAL A 1092 -8.93 12.00 -15.41
CA VAL A 1092 -8.93 13.29 -14.72
C VAL A 1092 -10.35 13.84 -14.56
N VAL A 1093 -11.18 13.77 -15.61
CA VAL A 1093 -12.59 14.20 -15.58
C VAL A 1093 -13.38 13.35 -14.59
N GLN A 1094 -13.21 12.02 -14.60
CA GLN A 1094 -13.92 11.12 -13.70
C GLN A 1094 -13.61 11.43 -12.22
N VAL A 1095 -12.33 11.66 -11.88
CA VAL A 1095 -11.95 12.00 -10.50
C VAL A 1095 -12.52 13.36 -10.10
N TRP A 1096 -12.42 14.38 -10.96
CA TRP A 1096 -12.98 15.70 -10.68
C TRP A 1096 -14.51 15.69 -10.50
N LYS A 1097 -15.23 14.92 -11.31
CA LYS A 1097 -16.69 14.75 -11.15
C LYS A 1097 -17.06 14.15 -9.80
N GLY A 1098 -16.21 13.28 -9.23
CA GLY A 1098 -16.38 12.75 -7.88
C GLY A 1098 -16.16 13.79 -6.77
N ILE A 1099 -15.42 14.87 -7.05
CA ILE A 1099 -15.16 15.97 -6.10
C ILE A 1099 -16.26 17.02 -6.21
N LYS A 1100 -16.39 17.65 -7.38
CA LYS A 1100 -17.35 18.72 -7.66
C LYS A 1100 -17.45 18.97 -9.17
N GLU A 1101 -18.62 18.71 -9.77
CA GLU A 1101 -18.80 18.73 -11.23
C GLU A 1101 -18.69 20.13 -11.86
N ASP A 1102 -19.11 21.17 -11.14
CA ASP A 1102 -19.03 22.58 -11.54
C ASP A 1102 -17.68 23.24 -11.21
N HIS A 1103 -16.70 22.49 -10.73
CA HIS A 1103 -15.36 23.02 -10.43
C HIS A 1103 -14.67 23.51 -11.72
N PRO A 1104 -14.02 24.70 -11.75
CA PRO A 1104 -13.37 25.25 -12.94
C PRO A 1104 -12.39 24.29 -13.63
N ASN A 1105 -11.56 23.59 -12.84
CA ASN A 1105 -10.64 22.56 -13.35
C ASN A 1105 -11.35 21.33 -13.96
N CYS A 1106 -12.53 20.95 -13.47
CA CYS A 1106 -13.32 19.87 -14.06
C CYS A 1106 -13.80 20.28 -15.46
N LEU A 1107 -14.35 21.48 -15.57
CA LEU A 1107 -14.83 22.04 -16.84
C LEU A 1107 -13.69 22.21 -17.84
N ALA A 1108 -12.52 22.67 -17.40
CA ALA A 1108 -11.33 22.78 -18.25
C ALA A 1108 -10.85 21.41 -18.76
N ALA A 1109 -10.85 20.38 -17.90
CA ALA A 1109 -10.51 19.02 -18.30
C ALA A 1109 -11.53 18.42 -19.29
N GLN A 1110 -12.82 18.66 -19.08
CA GLN A 1110 -13.89 18.24 -20.00
C GLN A 1110 -13.79 18.94 -21.36
N HIS A 1111 -13.57 20.26 -21.36
CA HIS A 1111 -13.31 21.03 -22.57
C HIS A 1111 -12.11 20.47 -23.34
N ASN A 1112 -10.99 20.22 -22.65
CA ASN A 1112 -9.80 19.65 -23.29
C ASN A 1112 -10.02 18.22 -23.79
N LEU A 1113 -10.78 17.38 -23.06
CA LEU A 1113 -11.17 16.05 -23.50
C LEU A 1113 -11.99 16.12 -24.79
N ALA A 1114 -12.95 17.04 -24.85
CA ALA A 1114 -13.81 17.23 -26.01
C ALA A 1114 -13.02 17.63 -27.27
N ILE A 1115 -12.09 18.59 -27.15
CA ILE A 1115 -11.19 18.95 -28.25
C ILE A 1115 -10.34 17.75 -28.68
N THR A 1116 -9.89 16.94 -27.72
CA THR A 1116 -9.09 15.75 -28.03
C THR A 1116 -9.90 14.70 -28.77
N TYR A 1117 -11.19 14.52 -28.43
CA TYR A 1117 -12.10 13.67 -29.19
C TYR A 1117 -12.28 14.14 -30.63
N ILE A 1118 -12.53 15.43 -30.86
CA ILE A 1118 -12.70 16.00 -32.20
C ILE A 1118 -11.43 15.77 -33.03
N ARG A 1119 -10.25 16.08 -32.47
CA ARG A 1119 -8.96 15.88 -33.14
C ARG A 1119 -8.63 14.41 -33.41
N ASN A 1120 -9.21 13.48 -32.65
CA ASN A 1120 -9.10 12.04 -32.88
C ASN A 1120 -10.18 11.48 -33.83
N GLY A 1121 -10.97 12.34 -34.49
CA GLY A 1121 -12.03 11.93 -35.41
C GLY A 1121 -13.32 11.45 -34.73
N GLN A 1122 -13.50 11.72 -33.43
CA GLN A 1122 -14.72 11.41 -32.67
C GLN A 1122 -15.55 12.68 -32.46
N ALA A 1123 -15.94 13.35 -33.55
CA ALA A 1123 -16.62 14.64 -33.55
C ALA A 1123 -17.90 14.63 -32.69
N ASP A 1124 -18.78 13.64 -32.88
CA ASP A 1124 -20.03 13.48 -32.12
C ASP A 1124 -19.83 13.55 -30.60
N ARG A 1125 -18.84 12.79 -30.08
CA ARG A 1125 -18.54 12.73 -28.64
C ARG A 1125 -17.95 14.05 -28.14
N GLY A 1126 -17.18 14.72 -28.97
CA GLY A 1126 -16.60 16.02 -28.66
C GLY A 1126 -17.67 17.12 -28.61
N ILE A 1127 -18.56 17.18 -29.59
CA ILE A 1127 -19.68 18.12 -29.64
C ILE A 1127 -20.60 17.91 -28.43
N GLU A 1128 -21.01 16.68 -28.14
CA GLU A 1128 -21.86 16.35 -26.97
C GLU A 1128 -21.23 16.84 -25.65
N LEU A 1129 -19.91 16.64 -25.49
CA LEU A 1129 -19.20 17.07 -24.29
C LEU A 1129 -19.04 18.60 -24.21
N LEU A 1130 -18.78 19.27 -25.34
CA LEU A 1130 -18.75 20.74 -25.39
C LEU A 1130 -20.13 21.36 -25.10
N GLU A 1131 -21.22 20.78 -25.61
CA GLU A 1131 -22.59 21.19 -25.27
C GLU A 1131 -22.84 21.10 -23.77
N LEU A 1132 -22.43 19.98 -23.13
CA LEU A 1132 -22.54 19.81 -21.69
C LEU A 1132 -21.75 20.89 -20.92
N VAL A 1133 -20.49 21.16 -21.31
CA VAL A 1133 -19.68 22.19 -20.65
C VAL A 1133 -20.30 23.57 -20.83
N VAL A 1134 -20.82 23.91 -22.02
CA VAL A 1134 -21.52 25.18 -22.26
C VAL A 1134 -22.77 25.27 -21.38
N GLN A 1135 -23.56 24.19 -21.26
CA GLN A 1135 -24.76 24.17 -20.42
C GLN A 1135 -24.44 24.35 -18.93
N VAL A 1136 -23.41 23.68 -18.40
CA VAL A 1136 -22.97 23.89 -17.01
C VAL A 1136 -22.44 25.32 -16.82
N CYS A 1137 -21.71 25.84 -17.81
CA CYS A 1137 -21.22 27.21 -17.82
C CYS A 1137 -22.34 28.27 -17.96
N GLN A 1138 -23.56 27.95 -18.40
CA GLN A 1138 -24.69 28.90 -18.37
C GLN A 1138 -25.12 29.26 -16.94
N GLY A 1139 -24.80 28.41 -15.95
CA GLY A 1139 -24.98 28.72 -14.53
C GLY A 1139 -23.81 29.52 -13.90
N ILE A 1140 -22.73 29.71 -14.65
CA ILE A 1140 -21.50 30.43 -14.27
C ILE A 1140 -21.47 31.73 -15.09
N ASN A 1141 -20.76 32.77 -14.63
CA ASN A 1141 -20.67 34.04 -15.34
C ASN A 1141 -20.29 33.84 -16.82
N GLU A 1142 -21.18 34.24 -17.75
CA GLU A 1142 -21.02 34.06 -19.21
C GLU A 1142 -19.75 34.75 -19.77
N ASP A 1143 -19.22 35.73 -19.03
CA ASP A 1143 -17.99 36.46 -19.36
C ASP A 1143 -16.70 35.66 -19.09
N ASN A 1144 -16.80 34.48 -18.47
CA ASN A 1144 -15.62 33.67 -18.16
C ASN A 1144 -14.91 33.21 -19.44
N ARG A 1145 -13.57 33.38 -19.49
CA ARG A 1145 -12.71 33.00 -20.62
C ARG A 1145 -12.88 31.55 -21.07
N LEU A 1146 -13.04 30.60 -20.14
CA LEU A 1146 -13.27 29.18 -20.48
C LEU A 1146 -14.64 28.99 -21.17
N SER A 1147 -15.64 29.74 -20.72
CA SER A 1147 -17.00 29.76 -21.25
C SER A 1147 -17.01 30.23 -22.71
N LEU A 1148 -16.25 31.28 -23.01
CA LEU A 1148 -16.10 31.84 -24.35
C LEU A 1148 -15.27 30.93 -25.27
N ALA A 1149 -14.15 30.40 -24.78
CA ALA A 1149 -13.34 29.43 -25.52
C ALA A 1149 -14.14 28.16 -25.87
N THR A 1150 -14.91 27.61 -24.93
CA THR A 1150 -15.74 26.43 -25.18
C THR A 1150 -16.82 26.69 -26.23
N ARG A 1151 -17.47 27.87 -26.21
CA ARG A 1151 -18.46 28.24 -27.22
C ARG A 1151 -17.84 28.43 -28.60
N TYR A 1152 -16.65 29.03 -28.67
CA TYR A 1152 -15.90 29.15 -29.92
C TYR A 1152 -15.58 27.78 -30.51
N GLU A 1153 -14.98 26.88 -29.74
CA GLU A 1153 -14.63 25.53 -30.20
C GLU A 1153 -15.86 24.72 -30.61
N LEU A 1154 -16.98 24.86 -29.87
CA LEU A 1154 -18.25 24.24 -30.24
C LEU A 1154 -18.81 24.81 -31.54
N ALA A 1155 -18.67 26.11 -31.76
CA ALA A 1155 -19.13 26.75 -32.98
C ALA A 1155 -18.36 26.27 -34.21
N VAL A 1156 -17.03 26.19 -34.10
CA VAL A 1156 -16.17 25.63 -35.16
C VAL A 1156 -16.55 24.19 -35.43
N ALA A 1157 -16.72 23.37 -34.38
CA ALA A 1157 -17.14 21.97 -34.54
C ALA A 1157 -18.50 21.83 -35.23
N TYR A 1158 -19.47 22.72 -34.96
CA TYR A 1158 -20.75 22.72 -35.69
C TYR A 1158 -20.63 23.12 -37.15
N ILE A 1159 -19.77 24.08 -37.48
CA ILE A 1159 -19.55 24.49 -38.86
C ILE A 1159 -18.93 23.32 -39.65
N GLU A 1160 -17.95 22.63 -39.05
CA GLU A 1160 -17.34 21.42 -39.64
C GLU A 1160 -18.32 20.24 -39.78
N ASP A 1161 -19.31 20.14 -38.88
CA ASP A 1161 -20.38 19.11 -38.89
C ASP A 1161 -21.61 19.51 -39.73
N GLU A 1162 -21.46 20.45 -40.68
CA GLU A 1162 -22.53 20.94 -41.58
C GLU A 1162 -23.73 21.61 -40.85
N GLN A 1163 -23.59 21.96 -39.57
CA GLN A 1163 -24.58 22.69 -38.75
C GLN A 1163 -24.26 24.20 -38.67
N ALA A 1164 -23.96 24.82 -39.81
CA ALA A 1164 -23.44 26.18 -39.91
C ALA A 1164 -24.27 27.24 -39.16
N ASP A 1165 -25.60 27.16 -39.17
CA ASP A 1165 -26.47 28.13 -38.47
C ASP A 1165 -26.27 28.11 -36.95
N ARG A 1166 -26.10 26.93 -36.34
CA ARG A 1166 -25.82 26.79 -34.90
C ARG A 1166 -24.44 27.35 -34.55
N GLY A 1167 -23.46 27.12 -35.42
CA GLY A 1167 -22.12 27.67 -35.26
C GLY A 1167 -22.10 29.20 -35.34
N ILE A 1168 -22.78 29.78 -36.34
CA ILE A 1168 -22.91 31.23 -36.51
C ILE A 1168 -23.54 31.87 -35.26
N GLU A 1169 -24.64 31.30 -34.74
CA GLU A 1169 -25.31 31.82 -33.53
C GLU A 1169 -24.37 31.87 -32.32
N LEU A 1170 -23.55 30.83 -32.13
CA LEU A 1170 -22.57 30.79 -31.04
C LEU A 1170 -21.43 31.79 -31.25
N LEU A 1171 -20.92 31.96 -32.48
CA LEU A 1171 -19.89 32.96 -32.78
C LEU A 1171 -20.41 34.39 -32.56
N GLU A 1172 -21.64 34.70 -33.00
CA GLU A 1172 -22.29 35.98 -32.73
C GLU A 1172 -22.40 36.26 -31.23
N HIS A 1173 -22.77 35.23 -30.45
CA HIS A 1173 -22.82 35.34 -28.99
C HIS A 1173 -21.44 35.65 -28.40
N VAL A 1174 -20.40 34.90 -28.79
CA VAL A 1174 -19.02 35.10 -28.29
C VAL A 1174 -18.53 36.52 -28.62
N VAL A 1175 -18.75 37.01 -29.85
CA VAL A 1175 -18.39 38.37 -30.27
C VAL A 1175 -19.12 39.42 -29.44
N LYS A 1176 -20.44 39.28 -29.28
CA LYS A 1176 -21.27 40.21 -28.51
C LYS A 1176 -20.86 40.29 -27.04
N VAL A 1177 -20.48 39.16 -26.42
CA VAL A 1177 -19.98 39.15 -25.05
C VAL A 1177 -18.65 39.89 -24.94
N HIS A 1178 -17.69 39.63 -25.84
CA HIS A 1178 -16.41 40.36 -25.86
C HIS A 1178 -16.58 41.88 -26.07
N GLU A 1179 -17.51 42.29 -26.93
CA GLU A 1179 -17.85 43.71 -27.13
C GLU A 1179 -18.45 44.35 -25.87
N ARG A 1180 -19.27 43.59 -25.10
CA ARG A 1180 -19.86 44.03 -23.83
C ARG A 1180 -18.81 44.24 -22.75
N ILE A 1181 -17.88 43.30 -22.58
CA ILE A 1181 -16.84 43.34 -21.53
C ILE A 1181 -15.68 44.28 -21.87
N LYS A 1182 -15.68 44.88 -23.07
CA LYS A 1182 -14.65 45.82 -23.55
C LYS A 1182 -13.23 45.24 -23.54
N THR A 1183 -13.08 43.92 -23.62
CA THR A 1183 -11.79 43.30 -23.93
C THR A 1183 -11.52 43.54 -25.40
N ALA A 1184 -10.75 44.60 -25.69
CA ALA A 1184 -10.34 45.00 -27.04
C ALA A 1184 -9.42 43.95 -27.69
N GLU A 1185 -9.07 44.18 -28.97
CA GLU A 1185 -8.36 43.36 -29.98
C GLU A 1185 -7.29 42.34 -29.52
N ASP A 1186 -6.81 42.37 -28.28
CA ASP A 1186 -5.78 41.48 -27.76
C ASP A 1186 -6.29 40.06 -27.45
N ASP A 1187 -7.58 39.85 -27.12
CA ASP A 1187 -8.09 38.49 -26.90
C ASP A 1187 -8.09 37.68 -28.21
N PRO A 1188 -7.38 36.54 -28.28
CA PRO A 1188 -7.30 35.72 -29.49
C PRO A 1188 -8.67 35.15 -29.89
N TYR A 1189 -9.53 34.76 -28.95
CA TYR A 1189 -10.83 34.17 -29.26
C TYR A 1189 -11.79 35.20 -29.85
N TYR A 1190 -11.68 36.47 -29.46
CA TYR A 1190 -12.45 37.53 -30.10
C TYR A 1190 -12.07 37.69 -31.58
N ARG A 1191 -10.76 37.76 -31.87
CA ARG A 1191 -10.25 37.88 -33.25
C ARG A 1191 -10.61 36.67 -34.11
N LEU A 1192 -10.38 35.47 -33.58
CA LEU A 1192 -10.72 34.21 -34.24
C LEU A 1192 -12.22 34.11 -34.50
N SER A 1193 -13.05 34.39 -33.48
CA SER A 1193 -14.51 34.31 -33.64
C SER A 1193 -15.03 35.27 -34.70
N ARG A 1194 -14.47 36.48 -34.80
CA ARG A 1194 -14.85 37.44 -35.85
C ARG A 1194 -14.45 36.99 -37.25
N HIS A 1195 -13.27 36.37 -37.38
CA HIS A 1195 -12.80 35.83 -38.65
C HIS A 1195 -13.69 34.68 -39.11
N GLU A 1196 -13.86 33.66 -38.26
CA GLU A 1196 -14.71 32.50 -38.52
C GLU A 1196 -16.16 32.89 -38.80
N LEU A 1197 -16.72 33.86 -38.05
CA LEU A 1197 -18.07 34.37 -38.28
C LEU A 1197 -18.22 34.98 -39.67
N ALA A 1198 -17.21 35.73 -40.13
CA ALA A 1198 -17.23 36.35 -41.45
C ALA A 1198 -17.16 35.32 -42.59
N GLU A 1199 -16.32 34.29 -42.43
CA GLU A 1199 -16.21 33.19 -43.41
C GLU A 1199 -17.49 32.35 -43.46
N ALA A 1200 -17.99 31.91 -42.30
CA ALA A 1200 -19.21 31.11 -42.20
C ALA A 1200 -20.44 31.83 -42.78
N CYS A 1201 -20.58 33.14 -42.52
CA CYS A 1201 -21.67 33.94 -43.12
C CYS A 1201 -21.55 34.03 -44.66
N GLN A 1202 -20.34 34.24 -45.19
CA GLN A 1202 -20.13 34.31 -46.65
C GLN A 1202 -20.42 32.98 -47.33
N GLU A 1203 -20.07 31.86 -46.71
CA GLU A 1203 -20.29 30.52 -47.25
C GLU A 1203 -21.78 30.13 -47.19
N ARG A 1204 -22.48 30.46 -46.10
CA ARG A 1204 -23.94 30.31 -46.01
C ARG A 1204 -24.66 31.12 -47.09
N ASP A 1205 -24.26 32.36 -47.31
CA ASP A 1205 -24.87 33.23 -48.34
C ASP A 1205 -24.61 32.69 -49.76
N ARG A 1206 -23.42 32.13 -50.03
CA ARG A 1206 -23.12 31.45 -51.32
C ARG A 1206 -23.98 30.20 -51.53
N ASN A 1207 -24.15 29.38 -50.51
CA ASN A 1207 -24.94 28.15 -50.59
C ASN A 1207 -26.45 28.42 -50.67
N THR A 1208 -26.91 29.57 -50.18
CA THR A 1208 -28.32 30.01 -50.31
C THR A 1208 -28.62 30.61 -51.70
N LEU A 1209 -27.57 31.03 -52.44
CA LEU A 1209 -27.66 31.60 -53.79
C LEU A 1209 -27.45 30.57 -54.93
N GLN A 1210 -26.95 29.36 -54.62
CA GLN A 1210 -26.90 28.20 -55.53
C GLN A 1210 -28.20 27.40 -55.47
#